data_AF-A0A1E3B3S2-F1
#
_entry.id   AF-A0A1E3B3S2-F1
#
_cell.length_a   1.000
_cell.length_b   1.000
_cell.length_c   1.000
_cell.angle_alpha   90.00
_cell.angle_beta   90.00
_cell.angle_gamma   90.00
#
_symmetry.space_group_name_H-M   'P 1'
#
loop_
_entity.id
_entity.type
_entity.pdbx_description
1 polymer ?
#
loop_
_entity_poly.entity_id
_entity_poly.type
_entity_poly.pdbx_seq_one_letter_code
_entity_poly.pdbx_strand_id
1 'polypeptide(L)'
;MGKKDKKKSAEHKERVAAKQNKKADKKEKKGKTKGRGDADSDAEEADLDAILAQYAEEQAKFLKVTEVVSGPPTPRSSATVLASPSNRNELLVYGGEYFDGTIATFFNNLFVYLIDRGEWREVTSPNSPLPRSGHAWCRGGNTGGVYLFGGEFSSPKQGTFYHYNDFWYLDTTTREWTRLETKGKGPPARSGHRMTYYKNYIILFGGFQDTSQQTKYLQDLWIYDCTRFTWFNLQPTQKPDPRSSFSFLPHESGAVLYGGYSRVKAAAGGKQIKNGPQRMTMKPMVHQDTWFLRITPPESDASASTPPTVRWERRKKPANSPNPPRAGSTMAYHKGRGIMFGGVHDVEMSEEGIDSEFFDSLFAWNTDRNRFFPLTLRRPRAPGKKQAANQMKAKNRSKADEEELLQNLKALEAKGGIRDDDDDEPQLDTPKSAEEEESEEPEKQAVVRFEMPHRRFNAQLAVQDDTLFIFSGMFEKGDKEFTFNDMYSIDLVKLDGVKEIFYYEPENWNLLNEEEEDSDQDMDDDDEEEEVDVEEEDSMSLDAASPAPTEVTVPSVTREMEQLEVEESEPSANDSKPLPRPFESLREFFTRTSEEWQKILIDTINEKGIEIEKNVKELRKDAFNMAEEKWWDSREEVMALEDEQEAAGIGEVVSMADRADNMGGAGRRR
;
A
#
# COMPACT_ATOMS: atom_id res chain seq x y z
N MET A 1 20.00 -33.04 -54.51
CA MET A 1 20.24 -34.14 -53.56
C MET A 1 19.38 -34.02 -52.28
N GLY A 2 18.04 -33.89 -52.38
CA GLY A 2 17.20 -33.50 -51.24
C GLY A 2 16.08 -34.47 -50.82
N LYS A 3 16.00 -35.68 -51.40
CA LYS A 3 14.93 -36.65 -51.09
C LYS A 3 15.37 -37.87 -50.27
N LYS A 4 16.68 -38.11 -50.10
CA LYS A 4 17.21 -39.23 -49.30
C LYS A 4 17.34 -38.92 -47.80
N ASP A 5 17.53 -37.67 -47.41
CA ASP A 5 17.74 -37.30 -46.00
C ASP A 5 16.45 -37.16 -45.19
N LYS A 6 15.34 -36.74 -45.81
CA LYS A 6 14.02 -36.73 -45.14
C LYS A 6 13.52 -38.14 -44.78
N LYS A 7 13.84 -39.16 -45.58
CA LYS A 7 13.43 -40.54 -45.31
C LYS A 7 14.21 -41.16 -44.14
N LYS A 8 15.51 -40.83 -44.01
CA LYS A 8 16.33 -41.23 -42.85
C LYS A 8 15.93 -40.55 -41.54
N SER A 9 15.44 -39.31 -41.60
CA SER A 9 14.95 -38.58 -40.42
C SER A 9 13.62 -39.14 -39.89
N ALA A 10 12.71 -39.54 -40.78
CA ALA A 10 11.45 -40.18 -40.42
C ALA A 10 11.66 -41.58 -39.80
N GLU A 11 12.51 -42.42 -40.41
CA GLU A 11 12.89 -43.73 -39.84
C GLU A 11 13.61 -43.60 -38.48
N HIS A 12 14.37 -42.52 -38.27
CA HIS A 12 15.01 -42.27 -36.97
C HIS A 12 13.99 -41.88 -35.90
N LYS A 13 12.98 -41.04 -36.23
CA LYS A 13 11.89 -40.68 -35.32
C LYS A 13 11.02 -41.89 -34.96
N GLU A 14 10.68 -42.75 -35.92
CA GLU A 14 9.96 -43.99 -35.65
C GLU A 14 10.78 -44.96 -34.78
N ARG A 15 12.10 -45.05 -34.99
CA ARG A 15 12.97 -45.90 -34.17
C ARG A 15 13.16 -45.38 -32.74
N VAL A 16 13.05 -44.07 -32.53
CA VAL A 16 13.08 -43.45 -31.19
C VAL A 16 11.74 -43.65 -30.49
N ALA A 17 10.61 -43.46 -31.18
CA ALA A 17 9.28 -43.74 -30.66
C ALA A 17 9.10 -45.23 -30.31
N ALA A 18 9.57 -46.15 -31.16
CA ALA A 18 9.55 -47.58 -30.88
C ALA A 18 10.49 -47.98 -29.73
N LYS A 19 11.56 -47.22 -29.46
CA LYS A 19 12.42 -47.41 -28.28
C LYS A 19 11.80 -46.86 -26.99
N GLN A 20 11.01 -45.79 -27.08
CA GLN A 20 10.23 -45.27 -25.95
C GLN A 20 9.07 -46.20 -25.61
N ASN A 21 8.34 -46.71 -26.60
CA ASN A 21 7.29 -47.71 -26.38
C ASN A 21 7.85 -49.04 -25.86
N LYS A 22 9.01 -49.51 -26.35
CA LYS A 22 9.68 -50.68 -25.75
C LYS A 22 10.23 -50.45 -24.33
N LYS A 23 10.44 -49.19 -23.91
CA LYS A 23 10.77 -48.85 -22.51
C LYS A 23 9.52 -48.80 -21.64
N ALA A 24 8.39 -48.33 -22.16
CA ALA A 24 7.09 -48.38 -21.50
C ALA A 24 6.61 -49.84 -21.32
N ASP A 25 6.69 -50.67 -22.36
CA ASP A 25 6.36 -52.11 -22.31
C ASP A 25 7.28 -52.90 -21.38
N LYS A 26 8.55 -52.46 -21.21
CA LYS A 26 9.48 -53.03 -20.21
C LYS A 26 9.16 -52.58 -18.79
N LYS A 27 8.53 -51.42 -18.58
CA LYS A 27 8.05 -50.94 -17.28
C LYS A 27 6.80 -51.73 -16.87
N GLU A 28 5.87 -51.96 -17.81
CA GLU A 28 4.71 -52.83 -17.62
C GLU A 28 5.08 -54.31 -17.39
N LYS A 29 6.09 -54.83 -18.10
CA LYS A 29 6.59 -56.20 -17.84
C LYS A 29 7.39 -56.33 -16.55
N LYS A 30 7.91 -55.24 -15.97
CA LYS A 30 8.52 -55.26 -14.62
C LYS A 30 7.47 -55.24 -13.50
N GLY A 31 6.28 -54.68 -13.76
CA GLY A 31 5.14 -54.76 -12.85
C GLY A 31 4.55 -56.17 -12.70
N LYS A 32 4.65 -57.03 -13.72
CA LYS A 32 4.12 -58.40 -13.68
C LYS A 32 5.06 -59.47 -13.09
N THR A 33 6.25 -59.11 -12.59
CA THR A 33 7.19 -60.07 -11.98
C THR A 33 7.68 -59.63 -10.59
N LYS A 34 6.82 -58.96 -9.82
CA LYS A 34 6.97 -58.77 -8.37
C LYS A 34 5.71 -59.26 -7.66
N GLY A 35 5.41 -60.55 -7.87
CA GLY A 35 4.41 -61.22 -7.05
C GLY A 35 5.00 -61.47 -5.67
N ARG A 36 4.37 -60.85 -4.66
CA ARG A 36 4.30 -61.30 -3.25
C ARG A 36 5.20 -60.62 -2.20
N GLY A 37 5.45 -59.31 -2.32
CA GLY A 37 6.07 -58.55 -1.22
C GLY A 37 5.86 -57.02 -1.15
N ASP A 38 5.18 -56.37 -2.11
CA ASP A 38 5.11 -54.89 -2.22
C ASP A 38 3.66 -54.39 -2.39
N ALA A 39 2.67 -55.00 -1.70
CA ALA A 39 1.30 -54.50 -1.76
C ALA A 39 1.09 -53.18 -0.98
N ASP A 40 2.03 -52.82 -0.10
CA ASP A 40 2.02 -51.51 0.58
C ASP A 40 2.50 -50.39 -0.33
N SER A 41 3.52 -50.59 -1.17
CA SER A 41 4.12 -49.47 -1.91
C SER A 41 3.25 -48.94 -3.06
N ASP A 42 2.47 -49.80 -3.74
CA ASP A 42 1.56 -49.36 -4.81
C ASP A 42 0.31 -48.66 -4.26
N ALA A 43 -0.11 -49.00 -3.03
CA ALA A 43 -1.19 -48.31 -2.33
C ALA A 43 -0.71 -46.96 -1.77
N GLU A 44 0.48 -46.93 -1.20
CA GLU A 44 1.16 -45.69 -0.75
C GLU A 44 1.51 -44.77 -1.93
N GLU A 45 1.89 -45.29 -3.11
CA GLU A 45 2.18 -44.47 -4.31
C GLU A 45 0.91 -43.84 -4.90
N ALA A 46 -0.22 -44.56 -4.92
CA ALA A 46 -1.50 -44.01 -5.33
C ALA A 46 -2.07 -42.99 -4.31
N ASP A 47 -1.82 -43.19 -3.02
CA ASP A 47 -2.19 -42.27 -1.95
C ASP A 47 -1.33 -40.99 -2.00
N LEU A 48 -0.02 -41.12 -2.24
CA LEU A 48 0.89 -39.99 -2.46
C LEU A 48 0.51 -39.18 -3.71
N ASP A 49 0.19 -39.84 -4.83
CA ASP A 49 -0.26 -39.14 -6.04
C ASP A 49 -1.60 -38.40 -5.81
N ALA A 50 -2.52 -39.00 -5.04
CA ALA A 50 -3.77 -38.36 -4.66
C ALA A 50 -3.57 -37.15 -3.72
N ILE A 51 -2.68 -37.27 -2.73
CA ILE A 51 -2.30 -36.18 -1.83
C ILE A 51 -1.59 -35.06 -2.60
N LEU A 52 -0.69 -35.39 -3.52
CA LEU A 52 -0.02 -34.40 -4.37
C LEU A 52 -1.02 -33.69 -5.30
N ALA A 53 -2.02 -34.40 -5.81
CA ALA A 53 -3.09 -33.81 -6.62
C ALA A 53 -3.99 -32.89 -5.78
N GLN A 54 -4.37 -33.30 -4.57
CA GLN A 54 -5.12 -32.44 -3.63
C GLN A 54 -4.32 -31.18 -3.28
N TYR A 55 -3.04 -31.32 -2.96
CA TYR A 55 -2.17 -30.17 -2.67
C TYR A 55 -2.02 -29.26 -3.89
N ALA A 56 -1.95 -29.81 -5.10
CA ALA A 56 -1.92 -29.04 -6.33
C ALA A 56 -3.24 -28.28 -6.59
N GLU A 57 -4.39 -28.89 -6.28
CA GLU A 57 -5.69 -28.22 -6.35
C GLU A 57 -5.82 -27.12 -5.30
N GLU A 58 -5.37 -27.35 -4.07
CA GLU A 58 -5.35 -26.33 -3.01
C GLU A 58 -4.43 -25.16 -3.36
N GLN A 59 -3.23 -25.45 -3.87
CA GLN A 59 -2.31 -24.43 -4.39
C GLN A 59 -2.94 -23.65 -5.56
N ALA A 60 -3.60 -24.33 -6.49
CA ALA A 60 -4.30 -23.67 -7.59
C ALA A 60 -5.46 -22.78 -7.11
N LYS A 61 -6.17 -23.20 -6.05
CA LYS A 61 -7.21 -22.37 -5.41
C LYS A 61 -6.60 -21.17 -4.69
N PHE A 62 -5.48 -21.35 -3.99
CA PHE A 62 -4.78 -20.28 -3.27
C PHE A 62 -4.14 -19.24 -4.21
N LEU A 63 -3.64 -19.68 -5.36
CA LEU A 63 -3.11 -18.81 -6.41
C LEU A 63 -4.19 -18.26 -7.35
N LYS A 64 -5.46 -18.67 -7.18
CA LYS A 64 -6.54 -18.24 -8.06
C LYS A 64 -6.69 -16.72 -8.02
N VAL A 65 -6.39 -16.10 -9.15
CA VAL A 65 -6.62 -14.68 -9.38
C VAL A 65 -8.03 -14.49 -9.95
N THR A 66 -8.78 -13.57 -9.36
CA THR A 66 -10.07 -13.11 -9.90
C THR A 66 -9.99 -11.62 -10.22
N GLU A 67 -10.40 -11.26 -11.43
CA GLU A 67 -10.47 -9.87 -11.89
C GLU A 67 -11.93 -9.52 -12.16
N VAL A 68 -12.45 -8.50 -11.46
CA VAL A 68 -13.84 -8.07 -11.55
C VAL A 68 -13.87 -6.59 -11.90
N VAL A 69 -14.77 -6.20 -12.80
CA VAL A 69 -15.01 -4.78 -13.11
C VAL A 69 -15.51 -4.10 -11.85
N SER A 70 -14.84 -3.03 -11.44
CA SER A 70 -15.11 -2.33 -10.18
C SER A 70 -15.30 -0.84 -10.40
N GLY A 71 -15.73 -0.15 -9.35
CA GLY A 71 -15.59 1.30 -9.27
C GLY A 71 -14.12 1.72 -9.04
N PRO A 72 -13.86 3.03 -9.02
CA PRO A 72 -12.57 3.56 -8.59
C PRO A 72 -12.26 3.14 -7.13
N PRO A 73 -10.98 3.12 -6.73
CA PRO A 73 -10.60 2.81 -5.36
C PRO A 73 -11.28 3.76 -4.37
N THR A 74 -11.50 3.32 -3.14
CA THR A 74 -11.92 4.22 -2.03
C THR A 74 -10.79 5.20 -1.66
N PRO A 75 -11.11 6.33 -0.97
CA PRO A 75 -10.10 7.29 -0.52
C PRO A 75 -8.97 6.59 0.24
N ARG A 76 -7.73 6.85 -0.15
CA ARG A 76 -6.56 6.21 0.44
C ARG A 76 -5.29 7.03 0.28
N SER A 77 -4.64 7.35 1.39
CA SER A 77 -3.30 7.91 1.39
C SER A 77 -2.25 6.80 1.44
N SER A 78 -0.98 7.17 1.27
CA SER A 78 0.17 6.26 1.41
C SER A 78 0.10 4.97 0.55
N ALA A 79 -0.79 4.93 -0.45
CA ALA A 79 -0.90 3.88 -1.45
C ALA A 79 0.27 4.00 -2.45
N THR A 80 0.37 3.05 -3.37
CA THR A 80 1.37 3.13 -4.43
C THR A 80 0.73 2.99 -5.80
N VAL A 81 1.15 3.86 -6.74
CA VAL A 81 0.69 3.83 -8.14
C VAL A 81 1.87 3.60 -9.08
N LEU A 82 1.71 2.74 -10.07
CA LEU A 82 2.76 2.39 -11.03
C LEU A 82 2.17 2.10 -12.42
N ALA A 83 2.83 2.62 -13.43
CA ALA A 83 2.67 2.18 -14.82
C ALA A 83 3.02 0.69 -14.96
N SER A 84 2.12 -0.10 -15.56
CA SER A 84 2.35 -1.53 -15.74
C SER A 84 3.59 -1.79 -16.60
N PRO A 85 4.56 -2.59 -16.13
CA PRO A 85 5.74 -2.96 -16.89
C PRO A 85 5.44 -3.76 -18.15
N SER A 86 4.36 -4.56 -18.12
CA SER A 86 3.95 -5.49 -19.19
C SER A 86 3.00 -4.86 -20.20
N ASN A 87 2.14 -3.93 -19.77
CA ASN A 87 1.09 -3.36 -20.61
C ASN A 87 1.09 -1.84 -20.52
N ARG A 88 1.11 -1.15 -21.67
CA ARG A 88 1.11 0.31 -21.71
C ARG A 88 -0.24 0.93 -21.40
N ASN A 89 -1.31 0.13 -21.45
CA ASN A 89 -2.68 0.57 -21.22
C ASN A 89 -3.12 0.43 -19.75
N GLU A 90 -2.20 0.10 -18.83
CA GLU A 90 -2.56 -0.26 -17.47
C GLU A 90 -1.80 0.55 -16.43
N LEU A 91 -2.53 1.07 -15.46
CA LEU A 91 -1.98 1.59 -14.22
C LEU A 91 -2.38 0.67 -13.08
N LEU A 92 -1.44 0.41 -12.19
CA LEU A 92 -1.61 -0.42 -11.01
C LEU A 92 -1.69 0.49 -9.79
N VAL A 93 -2.67 0.26 -8.92
CA VAL A 93 -2.82 0.92 -7.62
C VAL A 93 -2.89 -0.15 -6.54
N TYR A 94 -2.07 -0.04 -5.50
CA TYR A 94 -2.02 -1.06 -4.46
C TYR A 94 -1.87 -0.47 -3.06
N GLY A 95 -2.58 -1.06 -2.11
CA GLY A 95 -2.50 -0.79 -0.68
C GLY A 95 -2.94 0.63 -0.29
N GLY A 96 -2.35 1.14 0.78
CA GLY A 96 -2.66 2.44 1.37
C GLY A 96 -3.48 2.36 2.64
N GLU A 97 -3.79 3.53 3.20
CA GLU A 97 -4.58 3.67 4.41
C GLU A 97 -5.63 4.77 4.26
N TYR A 98 -6.69 4.71 5.06
CA TYR A 98 -7.68 5.75 5.22
C TYR A 98 -7.90 6.00 6.70
N PHE A 99 -7.91 7.27 7.10
CA PHE A 99 -8.22 7.68 8.45
C PHE A 99 -9.45 8.59 8.42
N ASP A 100 -10.49 8.21 9.15
CA ASP A 100 -11.75 8.96 9.22
C ASP A 100 -11.79 9.98 10.38
N GLY A 101 -10.67 10.16 11.09
CA GLY A 101 -10.57 10.95 12.32
C GLY A 101 -10.64 10.10 13.60
N THR A 102 -11.08 8.84 13.50
CA THR A 102 -11.23 7.94 14.65
C THR A 102 -10.58 6.57 14.45
N ILE A 103 -10.68 6.03 13.23
CA ILE A 103 -10.27 4.69 12.86
C ILE A 103 -9.39 4.75 11.60
N ALA A 104 -8.23 4.12 11.67
CA ALA A 104 -7.36 3.84 10.55
C ALA A 104 -7.72 2.50 9.92
N THR A 105 -8.01 2.51 8.63
CA THR A 105 -8.28 1.34 7.80
C THR A 105 -7.13 1.16 6.80
N PHE A 106 -6.57 -0.05 6.73
CA PHE A 106 -5.49 -0.40 5.81
C PHE A 106 -6.02 -1.29 4.69
N PHE A 107 -5.49 -1.15 3.49
CA PHE A 107 -5.94 -1.89 2.32
C PHE A 107 -4.85 -2.83 1.78
N ASN A 108 -5.26 -3.93 1.13
CA ASN A 108 -4.40 -4.83 0.35
C ASN A 108 -4.92 -5.06 -1.08
N ASN A 109 -5.97 -4.36 -1.51
CA ASN A 109 -6.55 -4.55 -2.82
C ASN A 109 -5.60 -4.04 -3.91
N LEU A 110 -5.55 -4.77 -5.04
CA LEU A 110 -4.86 -4.35 -6.26
C LEU A 110 -5.92 -3.87 -7.25
N PHE A 111 -5.85 -2.61 -7.64
CA PHE A 111 -6.68 -2.06 -8.72
C PHE A 111 -5.87 -1.89 -10.00
N VAL A 112 -6.52 -2.20 -11.12
CA VAL A 112 -6.01 -1.98 -12.47
C VAL A 112 -6.92 -0.97 -13.17
N TYR A 113 -6.34 0.13 -13.61
CA TYR A 113 -7.03 1.11 -14.44
C TYR A 113 -6.62 0.95 -15.90
N LEU A 114 -7.61 0.69 -16.75
CA LEU A 114 -7.45 0.59 -18.20
C LEU A 114 -7.58 1.98 -18.82
N ILE A 115 -6.46 2.52 -19.31
CA ILE A 115 -6.37 3.92 -19.77
C ILE A 115 -7.25 4.21 -20.99
N ASP A 116 -7.28 3.29 -21.95
CA ASP A 116 -8.01 3.44 -23.21
C ASP A 116 -9.53 3.36 -23.01
N ARG A 117 -9.99 2.54 -22.06
CA ARG A 117 -11.42 2.34 -21.76
C ARG A 117 -11.93 3.23 -20.63
N GLY A 118 -11.04 3.76 -19.81
CA GLY A 118 -11.41 4.46 -18.59
C GLY A 118 -12.07 3.57 -17.53
N GLU A 119 -11.77 2.28 -17.53
CA GLU A 119 -12.40 1.26 -16.70
C GLU A 119 -11.51 0.85 -15.53
N TRP A 120 -12.11 0.66 -14.36
CA TRP A 120 -11.44 0.12 -13.18
C TRP A 120 -11.75 -1.36 -13.00
N ARG A 121 -10.74 -2.10 -12.59
CA ARG A 121 -10.87 -3.51 -12.24
C ARG A 121 -10.18 -3.79 -10.92
N GLU A 122 -10.85 -4.54 -10.07
CA GLU A 122 -10.28 -5.04 -8.83
C GLU A 122 -9.76 -6.44 -9.06
N VAL A 123 -8.50 -6.65 -8.67
CA VAL A 123 -7.83 -7.93 -8.72
C VAL A 123 -7.70 -8.46 -7.31
N THR A 124 -8.37 -9.60 -7.07
CA THR A 124 -8.32 -10.31 -5.79
C THR A 124 -7.49 -11.58 -5.97
N SER A 125 -6.57 -11.80 -5.04
CA SER A 125 -5.75 -12.99 -4.96
C SER A 125 -5.63 -13.41 -3.48
N PRO A 126 -5.96 -14.66 -3.12
CA PRO A 126 -5.82 -15.14 -1.74
C PRO A 126 -4.37 -15.06 -1.23
N ASN A 127 -3.38 -15.15 -2.13
CA ASN A 127 -1.96 -15.00 -1.83
C ASN A 127 -1.45 -13.54 -1.88
N SER A 128 -2.34 -12.55 -1.83
CA SER A 128 -1.91 -11.14 -1.85
C SER A 128 -1.21 -10.75 -0.53
N PRO A 129 -0.28 -9.78 -0.57
CA PRO A 129 0.33 -9.28 0.66
C PRO A 129 -0.72 -8.72 1.61
N LEU A 130 -0.49 -8.84 2.93
CA LEU A 130 -1.39 -8.30 3.95
C LEU A 130 -1.61 -6.79 3.84
N PRO A 131 -2.73 -6.25 4.36
CA PRO A 131 -3.03 -4.82 4.35
C PRO A 131 -1.88 -3.97 4.88
N ARG A 132 -1.52 -2.93 4.11
CA ARG A 132 -0.34 -2.12 4.41
C ARG A 132 -0.38 -0.74 3.76
N SER A 133 0.27 0.20 4.41
CA SER A 133 0.60 1.52 3.88
C SER A 133 2.09 1.79 3.98
N GLY A 134 2.58 2.85 3.32
CA GLY A 134 3.98 3.28 3.45
C GLY A 134 5.01 2.24 2.94
N HIS A 135 4.58 1.21 2.22
CA HIS A 135 5.43 0.27 1.52
C HIS A 135 6.09 0.94 0.32
N ALA A 136 7.16 0.33 -0.17
CA ALA A 136 7.75 0.74 -1.44
C ALA A 136 7.57 -0.37 -2.47
N TRP A 137 7.28 0.04 -3.70
CA TRP A 137 7.34 -0.85 -4.84
C TRP A 137 8.07 -0.23 -6.02
N CYS A 138 8.58 -1.05 -6.92
CA CYS A 138 9.17 -0.59 -8.17
C CYS A 138 9.12 -1.68 -9.25
N ARG A 139 9.26 -1.26 -10.51
CA ARG A 139 9.41 -2.17 -11.66
C ARG A 139 10.71 -2.98 -11.55
N GLY A 140 10.68 -4.25 -11.99
CA GLY A 140 11.84 -5.16 -12.05
C GLY A 140 12.98 -4.82 -13.01
N GLY A 141 13.04 -3.61 -13.58
CA GLY A 141 13.96 -3.29 -14.67
C GLY A 141 13.88 -4.29 -15.82
N ASN A 142 14.96 -5.05 -16.03
CA ASN A 142 15.07 -6.06 -17.07
C ASN A 142 14.35 -7.38 -16.74
N THR A 143 14.05 -7.66 -15.46
CA THR A 143 13.37 -8.92 -15.09
C THR A 143 11.85 -8.86 -15.27
N GLY A 144 11.29 -7.67 -15.50
CA GLY A 144 9.85 -7.48 -15.60
C GLY A 144 9.15 -7.53 -14.25
N GLY A 145 7.83 -7.40 -14.27
CA GLY A 145 6.98 -7.39 -13.07
C GLY A 145 7.27 -6.24 -12.10
N VAL A 146 6.67 -6.35 -10.91
CA VAL A 146 6.75 -5.35 -9.84
C VAL A 146 7.23 -6.02 -8.56
N TYR A 147 8.16 -5.37 -7.87
CA TYR A 147 8.67 -5.81 -6.58
C TYR A 147 8.17 -4.88 -5.49
N LEU A 148 7.72 -5.45 -4.37
CA LEU A 148 7.20 -4.73 -3.21
C LEU A 148 7.93 -5.18 -1.95
N PHE A 149 8.29 -4.24 -1.07
CA PHE A 149 8.91 -4.54 0.21
C PHE A 149 8.28 -3.72 1.34
N GLY A 150 8.14 -4.36 2.51
CA GLY A 150 7.81 -3.71 3.77
C GLY A 150 6.47 -2.96 3.76
N GLY A 151 6.45 -1.84 4.47
CA GLY A 151 5.23 -1.10 4.81
C GLY A 151 4.90 -1.23 6.29
N GLU A 152 3.80 -0.63 6.69
CA GLU A 152 3.27 -0.70 8.04
C GLU A 152 1.78 -0.98 8.06
N PHE A 153 1.34 -1.47 9.22
CA PHE A 153 -0.04 -1.65 9.61
C PHE A 153 -0.19 -1.12 11.02
N SER A 154 -1.26 -0.38 11.31
CA SER A 154 -1.57 0.04 12.67
C SER A 154 -2.88 -0.57 13.14
N SER A 155 -3.03 -0.67 14.47
CA SER A 155 -4.36 -0.91 15.03
C SER A 155 -5.34 0.20 14.61
N PRO A 156 -6.66 -0.06 14.60
CA PRO A 156 -7.67 0.93 14.22
C PRO A 156 -7.49 2.29 14.91
N LYS A 157 -7.12 2.32 16.19
CA LYS A 157 -6.90 3.56 16.95
C LYS A 157 -5.46 4.09 16.89
N GLN A 158 -4.64 3.62 15.95
CA GLN A 158 -3.23 4.00 15.75
C GLN A 158 -2.34 3.89 17.00
N GLY A 159 -2.67 3.02 17.95
CA GLY A 159 -1.91 2.87 19.21
C GLY A 159 -0.64 2.02 19.07
N THR A 160 -0.63 1.11 18.10
CA THR A 160 0.48 0.17 17.87
C THR A 160 0.74 0.06 16.37
N PHE A 161 2.00 0.20 15.98
CA PHE A 161 2.46 0.05 14.60
C PHE A 161 3.23 -1.25 14.45
N TYR A 162 2.90 -2.00 13.40
CA TYR A 162 3.63 -3.17 12.94
C TYR A 162 4.30 -2.84 11.62
N HIS A 163 5.61 -3.07 11.51
CA HIS A 163 6.34 -2.89 10.26
C HIS A 163 6.62 -4.24 9.62
N TYR A 164 6.34 -4.35 8.32
CA TYR A 164 6.63 -5.55 7.55
C TYR A 164 8.09 -5.57 7.07
N ASN A 165 8.66 -6.77 6.94
CA ASN A 165 9.97 -7.05 6.32
C ASN A 165 9.89 -8.07 5.18
N ASP A 166 8.67 -8.39 4.73
CA ASP A 166 8.42 -9.33 3.66
C ASP A 166 8.73 -8.69 2.29
N PHE A 167 9.01 -9.55 1.32
CA PHE A 167 9.39 -9.16 -0.03
C PHE A 167 8.54 -9.92 -1.03
N TRP A 168 7.93 -9.19 -1.95
CA TRP A 168 6.92 -9.72 -2.86
C TRP A 168 7.27 -9.38 -4.30
N TYR A 169 6.86 -10.27 -5.20
CA TYR A 169 6.86 -10.09 -6.64
C TYR A 169 5.42 -10.21 -7.15
N LEU A 170 5.03 -9.28 -8.01
CA LEU A 170 3.78 -9.32 -8.76
C LEU A 170 4.12 -9.54 -10.23
N ASP A 171 3.67 -10.66 -10.79
CA ASP A 171 3.66 -10.83 -12.24
C ASP A 171 2.52 -9.99 -12.81
N THR A 172 2.86 -8.93 -13.53
CA THR A 172 1.85 -8.01 -14.05
C THR A 172 1.05 -8.57 -15.22
N THR A 173 1.40 -9.75 -15.74
CA THR A 173 0.67 -10.44 -16.82
C THR A 173 -0.37 -11.38 -16.25
N THR A 174 -0.01 -12.21 -15.26
CA THR A 174 -0.94 -13.16 -14.61
C THR A 174 -1.66 -12.56 -13.40
N ARG A 175 -1.17 -11.41 -12.91
CA ARG A 175 -1.56 -10.75 -11.65
C ARG A 175 -1.33 -11.58 -10.39
N GLU A 176 -0.47 -12.58 -10.49
CA GLU A 176 -0.14 -13.45 -9.37
C GLU A 176 0.90 -12.79 -8.47
N TRP A 177 0.61 -12.80 -7.18
CA TRP A 177 1.56 -12.44 -6.14
C TRP A 177 2.41 -13.66 -5.77
N THR A 178 3.70 -13.43 -5.55
CA THR A 178 4.65 -14.43 -5.05
C THR A 178 5.47 -13.81 -3.94
N ARG A 179 5.40 -14.39 -2.75
CA ARG A 179 6.31 -14.04 -1.66
C ARG A 179 7.69 -14.58 -1.99
N LEU A 180 8.68 -13.70 -2.09
CA LEU A 180 10.04 -14.07 -2.43
C LEU A 180 10.82 -14.46 -1.18
N GLU A 181 11.11 -15.75 -1.06
CA GLU A 181 12.11 -16.24 -0.13
C GLU A 181 13.51 -15.89 -0.63
N THR A 182 14.31 -15.26 0.23
CA THR A 182 15.64 -14.78 -0.15
C THR A 182 16.73 -15.53 0.58
N LYS A 183 17.84 -15.80 -0.12
CA LYS A 183 19.00 -16.44 0.50
C LYS A 183 19.71 -15.45 1.42
N GLY A 184 19.91 -15.84 2.67
CA GLY A 184 20.62 -15.03 3.67
C GLY A 184 19.73 -14.01 4.37
N LYS A 185 20.35 -12.99 4.98
CA LYS A 185 19.62 -11.96 5.72
C LYS A 185 19.06 -10.91 4.76
N GLY A 186 17.75 -10.68 4.82
CA GLY A 186 17.09 -9.58 4.12
C GLY A 186 17.14 -8.25 4.91
N PRO A 187 16.61 -7.17 4.33
CA PRO A 187 16.48 -5.89 5.03
C PRO A 187 15.56 -6.02 6.27
N PRO A 188 15.82 -5.29 7.36
CA PRO A 188 14.89 -5.24 8.49
C PRO A 188 13.57 -4.55 8.11
N ALA A 189 12.54 -4.83 8.91
CA ALA A 189 11.20 -4.25 8.81
C ALA A 189 11.23 -2.73 8.76
N ARG A 190 10.40 -2.10 7.92
CA ARG A 190 10.42 -0.63 7.74
C ARG A 190 9.21 -0.12 6.94
N SER A 191 8.87 1.15 7.12
CA SER A 191 7.96 1.94 6.28
C SER A 191 8.63 3.24 5.80
N GLY A 192 8.01 3.94 4.86
CA GLY A 192 8.48 5.23 4.33
C GLY A 192 9.81 5.20 3.59
N HIS A 193 10.34 4.01 3.33
CA HIS A 193 11.54 3.78 2.53
C HIS A 193 11.22 3.93 1.03
N ARG A 194 12.24 3.90 0.18
CA ARG A 194 12.02 3.91 -1.27
C ARG A 194 12.80 2.81 -1.96
N MET A 195 12.19 2.32 -3.03
CA MET A 195 12.77 1.32 -3.91
C MET A 195 12.88 1.87 -5.32
N THR A 196 13.93 1.45 -6.02
CA THR A 196 14.09 1.68 -7.44
C THR A 196 14.88 0.53 -8.05
N TYR A 197 15.09 0.55 -9.36
CA TYR A 197 15.77 -0.53 -10.06
C TYR A 197 16.96 -0.02 -10.87
N TYR A 198 17.91 -0.92 -11.09
CA TYR A 198 19.00 -0.74 -12.04
C TYR A 198 19.35 -2.08 -12.68
N LYS A 199 19.10 -2.22 -13.99
CA LYS A 199 19.27 -3.48 -14.72
C LYS A 199 18.46 -4.62 -14.07
N ASN A 200 19.13 -5.62 -13.49
CA ASN A 200 18.51 -6.77 -12.81
C ASN A 200 18.56 -6.61 -11.28
N TYR A 201 18.81 -5.41 -10.78
CA TYR A 201 18.94 -5.13 -9.36
C TYR A 201 17.77 -4.30 -8.87
N ILE A 202 17.19 -4.70 -7.74
CA ILE A 202 16.31 -3.85 -6.94
C ILE A 202 17.13 -3.19 -5.84
N ILE A 203 16.95 -1.90 -5.68
CA ILE A 203 17.70 -1.07 -4.75
C ILE A 203 16.72 -0.54 -3.72
N LEU A 204 17.02 -0.75 -2.45
CA LEU A 204 16.25 -0.27 -1.32
C LEU A 204 17.12 0.62 -0.44
N PHE A 205 16.60 1.78 -0.05
CA PHE A 205 17.30 2.69 0.85
C PHE A 205 16.36 3.33 1.87
N GLY A 206 16.89 3.59 3.06
CA GLY A 206 16.25 4.43 4.08
C GLY A 206 14.95 3.88 4.66
N GLY A 207 14.05 4.79 5.00
CA GLY A 207 12.79 4.53 5.70
C GLY A 207 12.90 4.79 7.20
N PHE A 208 11.91 4.31 7.94
CA PHE A 208 11.91 4.36 9.39
C PHE A 208 11.31 3.09 10.01
N GLN A 209 11.54 2.95 11.30
CA GLN A 209 10.87 2.00 12.19
C GLN A 209 10.31 2.81 13.34
N ASP A 210 9.03 2.64 13.62
CA ASP A 210 8.36 3.14 14.80
C ASP A 210 8.10 1.97 15.77
N THR A 211 8.32 2.22 17.05
CA THR A 211 8.10 1.22 18.11
C THR A 211 7.20 1.78 19.21
N SER A 212 6.32 2.73 18.88
CA SER A 212 5.46 3.54 19.77
C SER A 212 6.21 4.41 20.79
N GLN A 213 7.45 4.05 21.15
CA GLN A 213 8.32 4.80 22.06
C GLN A 213 9.26 5.75 21.31
N GLN A 214 9.71 5.36 20.11
CA GLN A 214 10.66 6.13 19.34
C GLN A 214 10.59 5.78 17.85
N THR A 215 10.48 6.81 17.01
CA THR A 215 10.71 6.69 15.56
C THR A 215 12.22 6.73 15.26
N LYS A 216 12.72 5.70 14.58
CA LYS A 216 14.12 5.57 14.14
C LYS A 216 14.20 5.60 12.62
N TYR A 217 14.78 6.65 12.07
CA TYR A 217 15.10 6.73 10.64
C TYR A 217 16.29 5.84 10.28
N LEU A 218 16.24 5.26 9.09
CA LEU A 218 17.23 4.33 8.54
C LEU A 218 18.03 4.99 7.40
N GLN A 219 19.25 4.48 7.17
CA GLN A 219 20.19 4.91 6.12
C GLN A 219 21.01 3.75 5.55
N ASP A 220 20.49 2.53 5.70
CA ASP A 220 21.10 1.32 5.14
C ASP A 220 20.73 1.18 3.65
N LEU A 221 21.65 0.61 2.88
CA LEU A 221 21.50 0.36 1.46
C LEU A 221 21.46 -1.15 1.22
N TRP A 222 20.39 -1.60 0.60
CA TRP A 222 20.19 -2.99 0.23
C TRP A 222 20.04 -3.11 -1.27
N ILE A 223 20.70 -4.11 -1.84
CA ILE A 223 20.56 -4.45 -3.26
C ILE A 223 20.16 -5.91 -3.38
N TYR A 224 19.02 -6.17 -4.02
CA TYR A 224 18.59 -7.51 -4.38
C TYR A 224 19.02 -7.81 -5.81
N ASP A 225 19.69 -8.94 -6.00
CA ASP A 225 20.00 -9.48 -7.31
C ASP A 225 18.88 -10.40 -7.78
N CYS A 226 18.08 -9.95 -8.75
CA CYS A 226 16.95 -10.71 -9.27
C CYS A 226 17.35 -11.98 -10.03
N THR A 227 18.63 -12.15 -10.38
CA THR A 227 19.12 -13.37 -11.04
C THR A 227 19.60 -14.41 -10.04
N ARG A 228 20.10 -13.96 -8.89
CA ARG A 228 20.67 -14.83 -7.86
C ARG A 228 19.74 -15.07 -6.67
N PHE A 229 18.66 -14.29 -6.59
CA PHE A 229 17.66 -14.30 -5.53
C PHE A 229 18.26 -14.04 -4.14
N THR A 230 19.20 -13.08 -4.08
CA THR A 230 20.00 -12.78 -2.87
C THR A 230 20.02 -11.28 -2.60
N TRP A 231 19.84 -10.92 -1.33
CA TRP A 231 20.06 -9.57 -0.83
C TRP A 231 21.52 -9.34 -0.44
N PHE A 232 22.02 -8.15 -0.78
CA PHE A 232 23.32 -7.66 -0.34
C PHE A 232 23.12 -6.39 0.50
N ASN A 233 23.57 -6.43 1.76
CA ASN A 233 23.69 -5.24 2.60
C ASN A 233 25.01 -4.54 2.30
N LEU A 234 24.94 -3.32 1.76
CA LEU A 234 26.12 -2.56 1.37
C LEU A 234 26.33 -1.39 2.33
N GLN A 235 27.56 -1.24 2.83
CA GLN A 235 27.96 -0.19 3.76
C GLN A 235 28.99 0.74 3.12
N PRO A 236 28.59 1.58 2.16
CA PRO A 236 29.49 2.57 1.58
C PRO A 236 29.92 3.59 2.64
N THR A 237 31.18 4.03 2.56
CA THR A 237 31.78 4.95 3.55
C THR A 237 31.10 6.32 3.54
N GLN A 238 30.73 6.82 2.36
CA GLN A 238 29.92 8.01 2.20
C GLN A 238 28.49 7.60 1.87
N LYS A 239 27.50 8.17 2.56
CA LYS A 239 26.08 7.90 2.33
C LYS A 239 25.20 9.07 2.79
N PRO A 240 23.96 9.19 2.29
CA PRO A 240 22.98 10.15 2.79
C PRO A 240 22.63 9.89 4.25
N ASP A 241 22.28 10.95 4.98
CA ASP A 241 21.75 10.86 6.35
C ASP A 241 20.43 10.08 6.41
N PRO A 242 20.02 9.54 7.58
CA PRO A 242 18.80 8.78 7.72
C PRO A 242 17.56 9.60 7.37
N ARG A 243 16.66 9.01 6.58
CA ARG A 243 15.50 9.71 6.01
C ARG A 243 14.43 8.77 5.48
N SER A 244 13.20 9.27 5.44
CA SER A 244 12.05 8.68 4.75
C SER A 244 11.48 9.64 3.71
N SER A 245 10.47 9.18 2.94
CA SER A 245 9.65 10.03 2.06
C SER A 245 10.44 10.89 1.06
N PHE A 246 11.63 10.43 0.66
CA PHE A 246 12.45 11.06 -0.37
C PHE A 246 12.04 10.58 -1.77
N SER A 247 12.58 11.22 -2.81
CA SER A 247 12.45 10.73 -4.18
C SER A 247 13.64 9.86 -4.56
N PHE A 248 13.38 8.66 -5.10
CA PHE A 248 14.42 7.73 -5.53
C PHE A 248 14.16 7.23 -6.94
N LEU A 249 14.92 7.77 -7.90
CA LEU A 249 14.66 7.60 -9.33
C LEU A 249 15.72 6.69 -9.97
N PRO A 250 15.32 5.84 -10.94
CA PRO A 250 16.26 5.01 -11.67
C PRO A 250 17.16 5.88 -12.56
N HIS A 251 18.40 5.42 -12.76
CA HIS A 251 19.37 6.08 -13.63
C HIS A 251 20.16 5.03 -14.42
N GLU A 252 20.70 5.41 -15.58
CA GLU A 252 21.47 4.54 -16.48
C GLU A 252 22.73 3.89 -15.86
N SER A 253 23.14 4.31 -14.66
CA SER A 253 24.33 3.78 -13.96
C SER A 253 24.08 3.51 -12.48
N GLY A 254 22.80 3.43 -12.07
CA GLY A 254 22.39 3.20 -10.69
C GLY A 254 21.11 3.97 -10.36
N ALA A 255 21.16 4.87 -9.39
CA ALA A 255 19.98 5.60 -8.93
C ALA A 255 20.31 7.02 -8.44
N VAL A 256 19.30 7.89 -8.44
CA VAL A 256 19.41 9.27 -7.96
C VAL A 256 18.42 9.50 -6.81
N LEU A 257 18.90 10.10 -5.72
CA LEU A 257 18.11 10.46 -4.56
C LEU A 257 17.99 11.99 -4.44
N TYR A 258 16.80 12.48 -4.13
CA TYR A 258 16.54 13.88 -3.79
C TYR A 258 15.65 14.01 -2.56
N GLY A 259 16.09 14.87 -1.65
CA GLY A 259 15.30 15.31 -0.50
C GLY A 259 14.99 14.23 0.51
N GLY A 260 13.80 14.33 1.11
CA GLY A 260 13.31 13.44 2.17
C GLY A 260 13.01 14.19 3.47
N TYR A 261 12.49 13.44 4.43
CA TYR A 261 12.16 13.92 5.76
C TYR A 261 12.86 13.08 6.82
N SER A 262 13.21 13.70 7.93
CA SER A 262 13.68 13.03 9.14
C SER A 262 13.42 13.91 10.35
N ARG A 263 13.49 13.33 11.55
CA ARG A 263 13.55 14.09 12.80
C ARG A 263 14.94 13.94 13.41
N VAL A 264 15.58 15.06 13.73
CA VAL A 264 16.95 15.10 14.28
C VAL A 264 16.95 15.68 15.69
N LYS A 265 17.79 15.13 16.57
CA LYS A 265 17.98 15.68 17.91
C LYS A 265 18.66 17.04 17.80
N ALA A 266 18.00 18.09 18.26
CA ALA A 266 18.55 19.42 18.37
C ALA A 266 18.58 19.87 19.84
N ALA A 267 19.57 20.71 20.17
CA ALA A 267 19.57 21.42 21.43
C ALA A 267 18.41 22.42 21.42
N ALA A 268 17.52 22.36 22.41
CA ALA A 268 16.46 23.34 22.56
C ALA A 268 17.06 24.77 22.58
N GLY A 269 16.57 25.63 21.70
CA GLY A 269 17.10 26.98 21.44
C GLY A 269 16.80 28.02 22.53
N GLY A 270 16.71 27.61 23.78
CA GLY A 270 16.54 28.51 24.93
C GLY A 270 17.88 29.07 25.42
N LYS A 271 17.87 30.30 25.97
CA LYS A 271 19.01 30.89 26.69
C LYS A 271 19.63 29.83 27.62
N GLN A 272 20.91 29.55 27.43
CA GLN A 272 21.66 28.61 28.28
C GLN A 272 21.52 29.00 29.75
N ILE A 273 20.75 28.23 30.51
CA ILE A 273 20.91 28.16 31.96
C ILE A 273 22.21 27.38 32.17
N LYS A 274 23.27 28.08 32.60
CA LYS A 274 24.52 27.44 33.02
C LYS A 274 24.18 26.37 34.07
N ASN A 275 24.47 25.11 33.74
CA ASN A 275 24.34 23.90 34.57
C ASN A 275 22.93 23.26 34.74
N GLY A 276 22.00 23.42 33.78
CA GLY A 276 20.79 22.58 33.70
C GLY A 276 20.92 21.39 32.74
N PRO A 277 20.20 20.27 32.94
CA PRO A 277 20.14 19.18 31.97
C PRO A 277 19.55 19.71 30.65
N GLN A 278 20.30 19.57 29.56
CA GLN A 278 19.93 20.06 28.25
C GLN A 278 18.74 19.23 27.73
N ARG A 279 17.53 19.81 27.69
CA ARG A 279 16.37 19.18 27.05
C ARG A 279 16.67 19.04 25.55
N MET A 280 16.81 17.79 25.10
CA MET A 280 16.97 17.45 23.68
C MET A 280 15.59 17.32 23.07
N THR A 281 15.27 18.17 22.10
CA THR A 281 14.00 18.11 21.34
C THR A 281 14.27 17.54 19.94
N MET A 282 13.31 16.79 19.41
CA MET A 282 13.38 16.24 18.06
C MET A 282 12.86 17.29 17.08
N LYS A 283 13.75 17.92 16.32
CA LYS A 283 13.37 18.93 15.32
C LYS A 283 13.10 18.27 13.96
N PRO A 284 11.99 18.60 13.27
CA PRO A 284 11.79 18.18 11.89
C PRO A 284 12.89 18.72 10.97
N MET A 285 13.32 17.91 10.01
CA MET A 285 14.36 18.23 9.04
C MET A 285 13.91 17.79 7.64
N VAL A 286 13.63 18.78 6.79
CA VAL A 286 13.38 18.58 5.37
C VAL A 286 14.69 18.62 4.62
N HIS A 287 15.08 17.49 4.04
CA HIS A 287 16.30 17.38 3.24
C HIS A 287 16.10 18.01 1.87
N GLN A 288 17.12 18.69 1.35
CA GLN A 288 17.14 19.28 -0.01
C GLN A 288 18.40 18.89 -0.80
N ASP A 289 19.20 17.98 -0.24
CA ASP A 289 20.41 17.49 -0.86
C ASP A 289 20.10 16.46 -1.96
N THR A 290 21.10 16.25 -2.81
CA THR A 290 21.01 15.34 -3.94
C THR A 290 22.18 14.38 -3.90
N TRP A 291 21.88 13.11 -4.08
CA TRP A 291 22.86 12.04 -4.06
C TRP A 291 22.73 11.17 -5.30
N PHE A 292 23.86 10.75 -5.83
CA PHE A 292 23.93 9.80 -6.93
C PHE A 292 24.54 8.50 -6.46
N LEU A 293 23.81 7.40 -6.58
CA LEU A 293 24.29 6.06 -6.31
C LEU A 293 24.78 5.44 -7.62
N ARG A 294 26.10 5.31 -7.74
CA ARG A 294 26.73 4.57 -8.84
C ARG A 294 26.83 3.10 -8.47
N ILE A 295 26.39 2.24 -9.38
CA ILE A 295 26.41 0.78 -9.20
C ILE A 295 27.19 0.15 -10.37
N THR A 296 28.25 -0.57 -10.03
CA THR A 296 29.03 -1.37 -10.98
C THR A 296 28.77 -2.86 -10.69
N PRO A 297 28.04 -3.56 -11.58
CA PRO A 297 27.84 -4.99 -11.47
C PRO A 297 29.18 -5.74 -11.45
N PRO A 298 29.26 -6.91 -10.80
CA PRO A 298 30.45 -7.74 -10.84
C PRO A 298 30.72 -8.26 -12.26
N GLU A 299 31.96 -8.66 -12.54
CA GLU A 299 32.33 -9.29 -13.81
C GLU A 299 31.57 -10.61 -14.02
N SER A 300 31.38 -11.02 -15.27
CA SER A 300 30.53 -12.18 -15.63
C SER A 300 31.06 -13.53 -15.10
N ASP A 301 32.35 -13.60 -14.78
CA ASP A 301 33.06 -14.75 -14.22
C ASP A 301 33.19 -14.70 -12.69
N ALA A 302 32.72 -13.62 -12.05
CA ALA A 302 32.74 -13.50 -10.61
C ALA A 302 31.85 -14.54 -9.92
N SER A 303 32.24 -14.95 -8.72
CA SER A 303 31.48 -15.94 -7.94
C SER A 303 30.05 -15.44 -7.68
N ALA A 304 29.10 -16.39 -7.57
CA ALA A 304 27.69 -16.06 -7.33
C ALA A 304 27.44 -15.30 -6.00
N SER A 305 28.38 -15.33 -5.05
CA SER A 305 28.29 -14.57 -3.80
C SER A 305 28.88 -13.17 -3.87
N THR A 306 29.52 -12.78 -4.98
CA THR A 306 30.17 -11.47 -5.10
C THR A 306 29.12 -10.37 -5.24
N PRO A 307 29.05 -9.40 -4.31
CA PRO A 307 28.11 -8.29 -4.39
C PRO A 307 28.50 -7.27 -5.48
N PRO A 308 27.55 -6.49 -6.01
CA PRO A 308 27.87 -5.33 -6.83
C PRO A 308 28.63 -4.27 -6.01
N THR A 309 29.53 -3.53 -6.67
CA THR A 309 30.23 -2.42 -6.02
C THR A 309 29.41 -1.14 -6.15
N VAL A 310 29.38 -0.35 -5.07
CA VAL A 310 28.54 0.85 -4.98
C VAL A 310 29.32 2.05 -4.46
N ARG A 311 28.96 3.24 -4.96
CA ARG A 311 29.48 4.51 -4.47
C ARG A 311 28.41 5.58 -4.48
N TRP A 312 28.21 6.23 -3.33
CA TRP A 312 27.44 7.47 -3.27
C TRP A 312 28.30 8.67 -3.62
N GLU A 313 27.77 9.56 -4.46
CA GLU A 313 28.37 10.81 -4.87
C GLU A 313 27.41 11.94 -4.49
N ARG A 314 27.81 12.79 -3.52
CA ARG A 314 27.01 13.97 -3.16
C ARG A 314 27.09 14.99 -4.29
N ARG A 315 25.93 15.45 -4.77
CA ARG A 315 25.82 16.48 -5.81
C ARG A 315 25.57 17.85 -5.17
N LYS A 316 25.84 18.91 -5.93
CA LYS A 316 25.49 20.27 -5.53
C LYS A 316 23.97 20.40 -5.35
N LYS A 317 23.53 21.40 -4.58
CA LYS A 317 22.09 21.71 -4.48
C LYS A 317 21.52 21.94 -5.89
N PRO A 318 20.34 21.38 -6.21
CA PRO A 318 19.73 21.57 -7.53
C PRO A 318 19.47 23.03 -7.83
N ALA A 319 19.69 23.44 -9.07
CA ALA A 319 19.31 24.79 -9.50
C ALA A 319 17.78 24.89 -9.59
N ASN A 320 17.23 26.05 -9.18
CA ASN A 320 15.80 26.36 -9.19
C ASN A 320 14.94 25.37 -8.37
N SER A 321 15.48 24.77 -7.32
CA SER A 321 14.72 23.90 -6.42
C SER A 321 13.48 24.64 -5.88
N PRO A 322 12.35 23.93 -5.64
CA PRO A 322 11.19 24.52 -5.00
C PRO A 322 11.54 25.25 -3.71
N ASN A 323 10.94 26.42 -3.53
CA ASN A 323 11.11 27.28 -2.37
C ASN A 323 9.71 27.79 -1.96
N PRO A 324 9.27 27.56 -0.71
CA PRO A 324 10.00 26.99 0.43
C PRO A 324 10.32 25.48 0.31
N PRO A 325 11.23 24.93 1.16
CA PRO A 325 11.49 23.50 1.25
C PRO A 325 10.25 22.73 1.64
N ARG A 326 9.89 21.69 0.89
CA ARG A 326 8.68 20.92 1.14
C ARG A 326 8.91 19.42 1.25
N ALA A 327 8.17 18.79 2.15
CA ALA A 327 8.08 17.35 2.33
C ALA A 327 6.91 16.76 1.53
N GLY A 328 6.75 15.44 1.57
CA GLY A 328 5.61 14.74 0.97
C GLY A 328 5.44 14.92 -0.55
N SER A 329 6.52 15.20 -1.28
CA SER A 329 6.47 15.45 -2.72
C SER A 329 7.39 14.47 -3.46
N THR A 330 6.96 13.21 -3.52
CA THR A 330 7.74 12.15 -4.16
C THR A 330 7.55 12.14 -5.67
N MET A 331 8.65 11.93 -6.40
CA MET A 331 8.68 12.09 -7.85
C MET A 331 8.40 10.79 -8.61
N ALA A 332 7.74 10.91 -9.76
CA ALA A 332 7.66 9.85 -10.77
C ALA A 332 8.76 10.03 -11.83
N TYR A 333 9.34 8.93 -12.29
CA TYR A 333 10.38 8.96 -13.33
C TYR A 333 9.79 9.11 -14.73
N HIS A 334 10.36 10.02 -15.53
CA HIS A 334 10.01 10.22 -16.94
C HIS A 334 11.23 10.64 -17.77
N LYS A 335 11.76 9.74 -18.60
CA LYS A 335 12.80 10.04 -19.61
C LYS A 335 13.98 10.89 -19.07
N GLY A 336 14.59 10.47 -17.96
CA GLY A 336 15.70 11.20 -17.31
C GLY A 336 15.26 12.42 -16.48
N ARG A 337 13.98 12.49 -16.14
CA ARG A 337 13.40 13.56 -15.30
C ARG A 337 12.60 12.96 -14.15
N GLY A 338 12.59 13.64 -13.00
CA GLY A 338 11.64 13.41 -11.92
C GLY A 338 10.51 14.42 -12.00
N ILE A 339 9.27 13.95 -12.13
CA ILE A 339 8.08 14.80 -12.12
C ILE A 339 7.58 14.90 -10.68
N MET A 340 7.53 16.12 -10.15
CA MET A 340 7.13 16.44 -8.78
C MET A 340 5.82 17.24 -8.83
N PHE A 341 4.86 16.87 -8.00
CA PHE A 341 3.61 17.62 -7.80
C PHE A 341 3.37 17.84 -6.30
N GLY A 342 2.89 19.04 -5.96
CA GLY A 342 2.48 19.42 -4.61
C GLY A 342 3.59 19.36 -3.55
N GLY A 343 3.20 18.93 -2.34
CA GLY A 343 4.01 18.88 -1.13
C GLY A 343 3.52 19.83 -0.03
N VAL A 344 4.11 19.70 1.16
CA VAL A 344 3.79 20.49 2.36
C VAL A 344 5.03 21.16 2.94
N HIS A 345 4.90 22.39 3.40
CA HIS A 345 5.92 23.13 4.14
C HIS A 345 5.38 23.56 5.51
N ASP A 346 5.91 22.94 6.55
CA ASP A 346 5.56 23.26 7.93
C ASP A 346 6.22 24.59 8.33
N VAL A 347 5.40 25.57 8.70
CA VAL A 347 5.77 26.87 9.24
C VAL A 347 5.52 26.86 10.75
N GLU A 348 6.61 26.86 11.52
CA GLU A 348 6.58 26.90 12.98
C GLU A 348 6.24 28.34 13.43
N MET A 349 5.00 28.59 13.86
CA MET A 349 4.56 29.92 14.32
C MET A 349 4.83 30.15 15.83
N SER A 350 4.80 29.09 16.65
CA SER A 350 5.07 29.15 18.10
C SER A 350 5.61 27.80 18.64
N GLU A 351 5.94 27.70 19.94
CA GLU A 351 6.33 26.43 20.58
C GLU A 351 5.18 25.39 20.60
N GLU A 352 3.93 25.79 20.35
CA GLU A 352 2.74 24.93 20.47
C GLU A 352 1.92 24.78 19.17
N GLY A 353 2.21 25.55 18.12
CA GLY A 353 1.45 25.53 16.85
C GLY A 353 2.34 25.45 15.62
N ILE A 354 2.07 24.44 14.77
CA ILE A 354 2.65 24.30 13.43
C ILE A 354 1.53 24.58 12.42
N ASP A 355 1.75 25.55 11.55
CA ASP A 355 0.89 25.78 10.39
C ASP A 355 1.51 25.11 9.15
N SER A 356 0.71 24.57 8.25
CA SER A 356 1.17 23.75 7.13
C SER A 356 0.79 24.39 5.80
N GLU A 357 1.79 24.86 5.05
CA GLU A 357 1.58 25.39 3.70
C GLU A 357 1.59 24.26 2.65
N PHE A 358 0.43 23.96 2.06
CA PHE A 358 0.30 22.97 0.98
C PHE A 358 0.46 23.61 -0.41
N PHE A 359 1.05 22.87 -1.35
CA PHE A 359 1.29 23.32 -2.73
C PHE A 359 0.53 22.47 -3.76
N ASP A 360 0.25 23.07 -4.92
CA ASP A 360 -0.34 22.46 -6.14
C ASP A 360 0.63 22.55 -7.35
N SER A 361 1.84 23.05 -7.12
CA SER A 361 2.80 23.33 -8.19
C SER A 361 3.41 22.07 -8.80
N LEU A 362 3.53 22.05 -10.14
CA LEU A 362 4.15 20.96 -10.91
C LEU A 362 5.57 21.33 -11.37
N PHE A 363 6.53 20.45 -11.13
CA PHE A 363 7.92 20.62 -11.51
C PHE A 363 8.49 19.38 -12.21
N ALA A 364 9.40 19.60 -13.16
CA ALA A 364 10.26 18.57 -13.71
C ALA A 364 11.71 18.81 -13.27
N TRP A 365 12.29 17.84 -12.56
CA TRP A 365 13.69 17.82 -12.20
C TRP A 365 14.49 17.02 -13.21
N ASN A 366 15.39 17.66 -13.96
CA ASN A 366 16.31 16.94 -14.83
C ASN A 366 17.45 16.35 -13.98
N THR A 367 17.57 15.02 -13.96
CA THR A 367 18.54 14.33 -13.11
C THR A 367 19.97 14.65 -13.51
N ASP A 368 20.28 14.75 -14.81
CA ASP A 368 21.66 14.91 -15.29
C ASP A 368 22.18 16.32 -15.07
N ARG A 369 21.36 17.31 -15.41
CA ARG A 369 21.67 18.75 -15.23
C ARG A 369 21.46 19.22 -13.79
N ASN A 370 20.82 18.40 -12.97
CA ASN A 370 20.46 18.69 -11.59
C ASN A 370 19.75 20.04 -11.45
N ARG A 371 18.66 20.21 -12.22
CA ARG A 371 17.93 21.47 -12.34
C ARG A 371 16.44 21.22 -12.43
N PHE A 372 15.68 21.99 -11.65
CA PHE A 372 14.23 22.00 -11.68
C PHE A 372 13.71 22.98 -12.74
N PHE A 373 12.62 22.60 -13.39
CA PHE A 373 11.87 23.39 -14.34
C PHE A 373 10.40 23.39 -13.91
N PRO A 374 9.79 24.56 -13.65
CA PRO A 374 8.36 24.63 -13.41
C PRO A 374 7.62 24.23 -14.68
N LEU A 375 6.60 23.37 -14.54
CA LEU A 375 5.71 22.98 -15.63
C LEU A 375 4.40 23.73 -15.47
N THR A 376 4.16 24.70 -16.36
CA THR A 376 2.92 25.47 -16.39
C THR A 376 2.03 25.00 -17.53
N LEU A 377 0.72 24.96 -17.28
CA LEU A 377 -0.28 24.62 -18.30
C LEU A 377 -0.26 25.67 -19.41
N ARG A 378 -0.42 25.20 -20.64
CA ARG A 378 -0.39 26.01 -21.86
C ARG A 378 -1.74 25.88 -22.54
N ARG A 379 -2.46 27.00 -22.67
CA ARG A 379 -3.67 27.00 -23.49
C ARG A 379 -3.30 26.68 -24.94
N PRO A 380 -3.99 25.74 -25.61
CA PRO A 380 -3.76 25.49 -27.02
C PRO A 380 -3.95 26.81 -27.78
N ARG A 381 -2.92 27.21 -28.54
CA ARG A 381 -3.00 28.42 -29.35
C ARG A 381 -4.16 28.25 -30.32
N ALA A 382 -5.21 29.07 -30.17
CA ALA A 382 -6.28 29.16 -31.16
C ALA A 382 -5.62 29.35 -32.54
N PRO A 383 -6.02 28.58 -33.58
CA PRO A 383 -5.48 28.79 -34.91
C PRO A 383 -5.74 30.25 -35.27
N GLY A 384 -4.67 31.02 -35.50
CA GLY A 384 -4.80 32.44 -35.80
C GLY A 384 -5.81 32.64 -36.92
N LYS A 385 -6.62 33.71 -36.86
CA LYS A 385 -7.77 33.99 -37.75
C LYS A 385 -7.51 33.79 -39.27
N LYS A 386 -6.26 33.72 -39.73
CA LYS A 386 -5.87 33.38 -41.11
C LYS A 386 -5.90 31.86 -41.44
N GLN A 387 -5.71 30.95 -40.48
CA GLN A 387 -5.76 29.50 -40.72
C GLN A 387 -7.19 28.93 -40.61
N ALA A 388 -8.04 29.47 -39.74
CA ALA A 388 -9.44 29.09 -39.65
C ALA A 388 -10.22 29.40 -40.95
N ALA A 389 -9.90 30.51 -41.62
CA ALA A 389 -10.49 30.87 -42.91
C ALA A 389 -10.07 29.92 -44.05
N ASN A 390 -8.85 29.37 -44.01
CA ASN A 390 -8.39 28.39 -44.99
C ASN A 390 -8.92 26.97 -44.70
N GLN A 391 -9.08 26.58 -43.43
CA GLN A 391 -9.73 25.31 -43.07
C GLN A 391 -11.24 25.34 -43.35
N MET A 392 -11.94 26.44 -43.11
CA MET A 392 -13.35 26.57 -43.51
C MET A 392 -13.52 26.55 -45.03
N LYS A 393 -12.61 27.17 -45.80
CA LYS A 393 -12.62 27.07 -47.27
C LYS A 393 -12.31 25.66 -47.79
N ALA A 394 -11.43 24.93 -47.12
CA ALA A 394 -11.12 23.53 -47.48
C ALA A 394 -12.27 22.58 -47.13
N LYS A 395 -12.91 22.76 -45.97
CA LYS A 395 -14.06 21.96 -45.52
C LYS A 395 -15.33 22.24 -46.33
N ASN A 396 -15.52 23.48 -46.77
CA ASN A 396 -16.62 23.83 -47.69
C ASN A 396 -16.38 23.34 -49.12
N ARG A 397 -15.12 23.26 -49.58
CA ARG A 397 -14.79 22.64 -50.87
C ARG A 397 -14.99 21.14 -50.86
N SER A 398 -14.53 20.43 -49.82
CA SER A 398 -14.73 18.97 -49.75
C SER A 398 -16.21 18.59 -49.65
N LYS A 399 -17.03 19.40 -48.98
CA LYS A 399 -18.47 19.18 -48.85
C LYS A 399 -19.22 19.44 -50.17
N ALA A 400 -18.77 20.42 -50.95
CA ALA A 400 -19.31 20.68 -52.29
C ALA A 400 -18.90 19.59 -53.29
N ASP A 401 -17.64 19.13 -53.23
CA ASP A 401 -17.15 18.04 -54.08
C ASP A 401 -17.89 16.72 -53.77
N GLU A 402 -18.25 16.47 -52.49
CA GLU A 402 -19.01 15.29 -52.06
C GLU A 402 -20.49 15.32 -52.51
N GLU A 403 -21.14 16.49 -52.48
CA GLU A 403 -22.49 16.69 -53.04
C GLU A 403 -22.52 16.56 -54.57
N GLU A 404 -21.49 17.05 -55.27
CA GLU A 404 -21.36 16.90 -56.72
C GLU A 404 -21.10 15.44 -57.11
N LEU A 405 -20.33 14.69 -56.30
CA LEU A 405 -20.10 13.26 -56.50
C LEU A 405 -21.39 12.45 -56.27
N LEU A 406 -22.18 12.78 -55.25
CA LEU A 406 -23.49 12.19 -54.98
C LEU A 406 -24.52 12.48 -56.08
N GLN A 407 -24.50 13.70 -56.65
CA GLN A 407 -25.35 14.04 -57.79
C GLN A 407 -24.94 13.30 -59.06
N ASN A 408 -23.64 13.18 -59.32
CA ASN A 408 -23.12 12.40 -60.45
C ASN A 408 -23.40 10.90 -60.31
N LEU A 409 -23.36 10.36 -59.09
CA LEU A 409 -23.72 8.96 -58.83
C LEU A 409 -25.21 8.70 -59.09
N LYS A 410 -26.10 9.59 -58.62
CA LYS A 410 -27.54 9.53 -58.93
C LYS A 410 -27.83 9.68 -60.42
N ALA A 411 -27.07 10.53 -61.12
CA ALA A 411 -27.22 10.71 -62.56
C ALA A 411 -26.75 9.48 -63.35
N LEU A 412 -25.78 8.73 -62.85
CA LEU A 412 -25.31 7.45 -63.42
C LEU A 412 -26.31 6.31 -63.16
N GLU A 413 -26.90 6.25 -61.96
CA GLU A 413 -27.99 5.31 -61.63
C GLU A 413 -29.23 5.55 -62.49
N ALA A 414 -29.58 6.81 -62.76
CA ALA A 414 -30.71 7.16 -63.62
C ALA A 414 -30.46 6.94 -65.13
N LYS A 415 -29.20 6.73 -65.55
CA LYS A 415 -28.82 6.51 -66.96
C LYS A 415 -28.42 5.07 -67.28
N GLY A 416 -28.37 4.19 -66.29
CA GLY A 416 -28.04 2.77 -66.44
C GLY A 416 -29.29 1.89 -66.49
N GLY A 417 -30.04 1.95 -67.59
CA GLY A 417 -31.07 0.94 -67.90
C GLY A 417 -30.66 0.15 -69.14
N ILE A 418 -30.48 -1.17 -69.01
CA ILE A 418 -30.46 -2.28 -70.01
C ILE A 418 -29.74 -3.47 -69.33
N ARG A 419 -30.18 -4.74 -69.28
CA ARG A 419 -31.37 -5.53 -69.67
C ARG A 419 -31.32 -6.86 -68.88
N ASP A 420 -32.49 -7.47 -68.67
CA ASP A 420 -32.74 -8.83 -68.17
C ASP A 420 -32.02 -9.96 -68.93
N ASP A 421 -31.72 -11.09 -68.25
CA ASP A 421 -32.32 -12.42 -68.53
C ASP A 421 -31.84 -13.51 -67.52
N ASP A 422 -32.80 -14.30 -67.01
CA ASP A 422 -32.79 -15.68 -66.45
C ASP A 422 -31.87 -16.06 -65.24
N ASP A 423 -32.21 -16.91 -64.25
CA ASP A 423 -33.28 -17.90 -64.03
C ASP A 423 -33.39 -18.27 -62.51
N ASP A 424 -34.59 -18.68 -62.08
CA ASP A 424 -34.99 -19.58 -60.96
C ASP A 424 -34.87 -19.29 -59.42
N GLU A 425 -36.03 -19.51 -58.76
CA GLU A 425 -36.54 -19.50 -57.36
C GLU A 425 -35.77 -20.28 -56.22
N PRO A 426 -36.23 -20.35 -54.94
CA PRO A 426 -37.27 -19.58 -54.21
C PRO A 426 -36.86 -19.07 -52.79
N GLN A 427 -37.75 -18.22 -52.27
CA GLN A 427 -37.87 -17.67 -50.92
C GLN A 427 -38.02 -18.74 -49.80
N LEU A 428 -37.31 -18.56 -48.68
CA LEU A 428 -37.54 -19.25 -47.41
C LEU A 428 -37.70 -18.21 -46.29
N ASP A 429 -38.91 -18.15 -45.73
CA ASP A 429 -39.26 -17.36 -44.55
C ASP A 429 -38.93 -18.10 -43.25
N THR A 430 -38.80 -17.30 -42.17
CA THR A 430 -38.80 -17.58 -40.71
C THR A 430 -37.44 -17.56 -39.98
N PRO A 431 -37.39 -17.14 -38.69
CA PRO A 431 -37.87 -15.87 -38.11
C PRO A 431 -36.77 -15.13 -37.33
N LYS A 432 -36.94 -13.82 -37.15
CA LYS A 432 -36.10 -12.96 -36.28
C LYS A 432 -36.09 -13.47 -34.84
N SER A 433 -34.92 -13.80 -34.31
CA SER A 433 -34.64 -13.84 -32.87
C SER A 433 -33.34 -13.10 -32.58
N ALA A 434 -33.49 -11.96 -31.90
CA ALA A 434 -32.53 -11.27 -31.04
C ALA A 434 -31.04 -11.56 -31.28
N GLU A 435 -30.41 -10.76 -32.14
CA GLU A 435 -29.01 -10.39 -31.92
C GLU A 435 -29.04 -9.08 -31.13
N GLU A 436 -28.47 -9.15 -29.93
CA GLU A 436 -28.27 -8.05 -29.00
C GLU A 436 -27.45 -6.96 -29.71
N GLU A 437 -28.08 -5.82 -29.96
CA GLU A 437 -27.37 -4.58 -30.23
C GLU A 437 -26.57 -4.26 -28.96
N GLU A 438 -25.27 -4.54 -29.01
CA GLU A 438 -24.30 -4.04 -28.05
C GLU A 438 -24.35 -2.50 -28.13
N SER A 439 -25.11 -1.90 -27.22
CA SER A 439 -25.21 -0.45 -27.10
C SER A 439 -23.86 0.10 -26.70
N GLU A 440 -23.14 0.71 -27.64
CA GLU A 440 -22.00 1.57 -27.34
C GLU A 440 -22.52 2.71 -26.44
N GLU A 441 -22.27 2.61 -25.13
CA GLU A 441 -22.50 3.73 -24.22
C GLU A 441 -21.64 4.92 -24.70
N PRO A 442 -22.19 6.15 -24.72
CA PRO A 442 -21.44 7.31 -25.17
C PRO A 442 -20.24 7.54 -24.24
N GLU A 443 -19.02 7.49 -24.79
CA GLU A 443 -17.79 7.85 -24.08
C GLU A 443 -17.99 9.15 -23.30
N LYS A 444 -17.95 9.08 -21.96
CA LYS A 444 -17.98 10.28 -21.11
C LYS A 444 -16.82 11.17 -21.54
N GLN A 445 -17.11 12.29 -22.19
CA GLN A 445 -16.10 13.26 -22.58
C GLN A 445 -15.40 13.76 -21.32
N ALA A 446 -14.15 13.34 -21.13
CA ALA A 446 -13.39 13.69 -19.96
C ALA A 446 -13.21 15.22 -19.89
N VAL A 447 -13.56 15.81 -18.75
CA VAL A 447 -13.53 17.26 -18.54
C VAL A 447 -12.08 17.70 -18.47
N VAL A 448 -11.67 18.55 -19.41
CA VAL A 448 -10.33 19.16 -19.40
C VAL A 448 -10.40 20.50 -18.70
N ARG A 449 -9.80 20.59 -17.52
CA ARG A 449 -9.65 21.83 -16.73
C ARG A 449 -8.31 22.49 -17.03
N PHE A 450 -8.24 23.81 -16.92
CA PHE A 450 -7.01 24.59 -17.06
C PHE A 450 -6.44 25.04 -15.70
N GLU A 451 -6.84 24.35 -14.64
CA GLU A 451 -6.43 24.57 -13.27
C GLU A 451 -5.76 23.30 -12.74
N MET A 452 -4.77 23.45 -11.87
CA MET A 452 -4.10 22.30 -11.25
C MET A 452 -5.04 21.63 -10.24
N PRO A 453 -4.86 20.33 -9.95
CA PRO A 453 -5.53 19.69 -8.84
C PRO A 453 -5.27 20.42 -7.52
N HIS A 454 -6.21 20.30 -6.57
CA HIS A 454 -6.10 20.95 -5.26
C HIS A 454 -4.74 20.70 -4.59
N ARG A 455 -4.25 21.69 -3.83
CA ARG A 455 -3.01 21.61 -3.06
C ARG A 455 -3.04 20.40 -2.11
N ARG A 456 -1.95 19.63 -2.10
CA ARG A 456 -1.86 18.37 -1.34
C ARG A 456 -0.43 17.89 -1.22
N PHE A 457 -0.21 17.01 -0.25
CA PHE A 457 1.03 16.25 -0.12
C PHE A 457 0.77 14.74 -0.21
N ASN A 458 1.83 13.96 -0.37
CA ASN A 458 1.79 12.51 -0.56
C ASN A 458 0.88 12.06 -1.72
N ALA A 459 0.70 12.91 -2.73
CA ALA A 459 0.04 12.52 -3.97
C ALA A 459 0.82 11.40 -4.66
N GLN A 460 0.11 10.39 -5.14
CA GLN A 460 0.72 9.26 -5.83
C GLN A 460 0.85 9.57 -7.31
N LEU A 461 2.07 9.47 -7.82
CA LEU A 461 2.41 9.85 -9.18
C LEU A 461 2.86 8.63 -9.98
N ALA A 462 2.28 8.46 -11.17
CA ALA A 462 2.77 7.50 -12.15
C ALA A 462 2.83 8.16 -13.52
N VAL A 463 3.84 7.80 -14.31
CA VAL A 463 3.94 8.27 -15.69
C VAL A 463 3.90 7.07 -16.61
N GLN A 464 2.90 7.06 -17.49
CA GLN A 464 2.76 6.09 -18.57
C GLN A 464 3.07 6.81 -19.88
N ASP A 465 4.13 6.37 -20.55
CA ASP A 465 4.67 6.99 -21.77
C ASP A 465 5.01 8.48 -21.61
N ASP A 466 4.06 9.38 -21.93
CA ASP A 466 4.19 10.84 -21.81
C ASP A 466 3.05 11.48 -21.01
N THR A 467 2.17 10.68 -20.42
CA THR A 467 1.04 11.13 -19.61
C THR A 467 1.35 10.90 -18.12
N LEU A 468 1.31 11.97 -17.35
CA LEU A 468 1.36 11.92 -15.89
C LEU A 468 -0.04 11.64 -15.35
N PHE A 469 -0.13 10.70 -14.42
CA PHE A 469 -1.31 10.44 -13.61
C PHE A 469 -1.02 10.85 -12.17
N ILE A 470 -1.96 11.61 -11.60
CA ILE A 470 -1.95 12.06 -10.21
C ILE A 470 -3.13 11.39 -9.54
N PHE A 471 -2.88 10.60 -8.50
CA PHE A 471 -3.90 9.88 -7.76
C PHE A 471 -3.81 10.25 -6.28
N SER A 472 -4.97 10.61 -5.71
CA SER A 472 -5.13 10.84 -4.27
C SER A 472 -4.12 11.87 -3.69
N GLY A 473 -3.80 11.76 -2.41
CA GLY A 473 -3.02 12.69 -1.60
C GLY A 473 -3.80 13.14 -0.37
N MET A 474 -3.13 13.89 0.50
CA MET A 474 -3.70 14.40 1.73
C MET A 474 -3.62 15.93 1.79
N PHE A 475 -4.54 16.53 2.52
CA PHE A 475 -4.58 17.94 2.87
C PHE A 475 -5.04 18.07 4.32
N GLU A 476 -4.43 18.98 5.06
CA GLU A 476 -4.75 19.16 6.49
C GLU A 476 -5.05 20.65 6.71
N LYS A 477 -6.05 20.94 7.55
CA LYS A 477 -6.36 22.30 8.01
C LYS A 477 -6.72 22.21 9.49
N GLY A 478 -5.90 22.79 10.35
CA GLY A 478 -6.02 22.59 11.80
C GLY A 478 -5.87 21.11 12.17
N ASP A 479 -6.80 20.59 12.97
CA ASP A 479 -6.81 19.18 13.41
C ASP A 479 -7.54 18.24 12.44
N LYS A 480 -8.06 18.75 11.31
CA LYS A 480 -8.81 17.96 10.32
C LYS A 480 -7.90 17.49 9.18
N GLU A 481 -7.89 16.19 8.95
CA GLU A 481 -7.21 15.54 7.82
C GLU A 481 -8.20 15.17 6.71
N PHE A 482 -7.88 15.53 5.47
CA PHE A 482 -8.68 15.23 4.28
C PHE A 482 -7.89 14.31 3.35
N THR A 483 -8.42 13.11 3.12
CA THR A 483 -7.86 12.17 2.15
C THR A 483 -8.62 12.28 0.83
N PHE A 484 -7.91 12.63 -0.24
CA PHE A 484 -8.53 12.74 -1.57
C PHE A 484 -8.72 11.36 -2.22
N ASN A 485 -9.71 11.29 -3.10
CA ASN A 485 -9.96 10.14 -3.95
C ASN A 485 -10.22 10.57 -5.39
N ASP A 486 -9.36 11.43 -5.92
CA ASP A 486 -9.46 11.94 -7.28
C ASP A 486 -8.30 11.42 -8.13
N MET A 487 -8.52 11.39 -9.44
CA MET A 487 -7.50 11.03 -10.39
C MET A 487 -7.51 11.97 -11.58
N TYR A 488 -6.33 12.50 -11.87
CA TYR A 488 -6.11 13.41 -12.99
C TYR A 488 -5.04 12.87 -13.92
N SER A 489 -5.13 13.26 -15.18
CA SER A 489 -4.12 12.99 -16.20
C SER A 489 -3.64 14.28 -16.87
N ILE A 490 -2.33 14.39 -17.10
CA ILE A 490 -1.67 15.55 -17.69
C ILE A 490 -0.68 15.07 -18.77
N ASP A 491 -0.83 15.56 -20.00
CA ASP A 491 0.15 15.33 -21.08
C ASP A 491 1.41 16.17 -20.82
N LEU A 492 2.54 15.52 -20.57
CA LEU A 492 3.82 16.18 -20.23
C LEU A 492 4.51 16.85 -21.43
N VAL A 493 4.04 16.61 -22.65
CA VAL A 493 4.57 17.19 -23.89
C VAL A 493 3.76 18.43 -24.27
N LYS A 494 2.43 18.31 -24.29
CA LYS A 494 1.54 19.40 -24.69
C LYS A 494 1.25 20.36 -23.54
N LEU A 495 1.10 19.84 -22.32
CA LEU A 495 0.63 20.57 -21.14
C LEU A 495 -0.66 21.35 -21.46
N ASP A 496 -1.56 20.76 -22.25
CA ASP A 496 -2.76 21.39 -22.82
C ASP A 496 -3.98 21.39 -21.89
N GLY A 497 -3.80 21.00 -20.64
CA GLY A 497 -4.81 21.00 -19.60
C GLY A 497 -4.63 19.82 -18.65
N VAL A 498 -5.49 19.77 -17.65
CA VAL A 498 -5.62 18.66 -16.70
C VAL A 498 -6.92 17.94 -17.05
N LYS A 499 -6.81 16.70 -17.51
CA LYS A 499 -7.97 15.84 -17.77
C LYS A 499 -8.36 15.15 -16.48
N GLU A 500 -9.54 15.49 -15.98
CA GLU A 500 -10.15 14.81 -14.84
C GLU A 500 -10.69 13.46 -15.28
N ILE A 501 -10.23 12.39 -14.62
CA ILE A 501 -10.72 11.03 -14.87
C ILE A 501 -11.92 10.78 -13.96
N PHE A 502 -11.75 11.05 -12.67
CA PHE A 502 -12.84 11.10 -11.71
C PHE A 502 -12.46 11.99 -10.53
N TYR A 503 -13.49 12.53 -9.88
CA TYR A 503 -13.39 13.35 -8.69
C TYR A 503 -14.55 13.00 -7.75
N TYR A 504 -14.21 12.74 -6.50
CA TYR A 504 -15.17 12.69 -5.40
C TYR A 504 -14.76 13.74 -4.40
N GLU A 505 -15.72 14.57 -4.00
CA GLU A 505 -15.52 15.54 -2.93
C GLU A 505 -15.24 14.78 -1.62
N PRO A 506 -14.15 15.10 -0.90
CA PRO A 506 -13.85 14.47 0.38
C PRO A 506 -15.01 14.64 1.38
N GLU A 507 -15.19 13.65 2.26
CA GLU A 507 -16.11 13.80 3.39
C GLU A 507 -15.69 15.00 4.25
N ASN A 508 -16.68 15.71 4.81
CA ASN A 508 -16.49 16.91 5.64
C ASN A 508 -15.85 18.13 4.93
N TRP A 509 -15.72 18.11 3.60
CA TRP A 509 -15.19 19.25 2.84
C TRP A 509 -15.99 20.55 3.07
N ASN A 510 -17.31 20.44 3.24
CA ASN A 510 -18.20 21.58 3.50
C ASN A 510 -17.93 22.28 4.85
N LEU A 511 -17.36 21.57 5.84
CA LEU A 511 -17.04 22.12 7.16
C LEU A 511 -15.80 23.02 7.14
N LEU A 512 -15.10 23.11 6.00
CA LEU A 512 -14.02 24.07 5.80
C LEU A 512 -14.53 25.50 5.62
N ASN A 513 -15.76 25.65 5.14
CA ASN A 513 -16.38 26.94 4.82
C ASN A 513 -17.14 27.54 6.01
N GLU A 514 -17.65 26.73 6.94
CA GLU A 514 -18.37 27.23 8.12
C GLU A 514 -17.43 27.98 9.09
N GLU A 515 -16.15 27.59 9.18
CA GLU A 515 -15.16 28.32 9.98
C GLU A 515 -14.71 29.66 9.34
N GLU A 516 -14.96 29.89 8.04
CA GLU A 516 -14.69 31.19 7.41
C GLU A 516 -15.76 32.23 7.81
N GLU A 517 -17.03 31.82 7.99
CA GLU A 517 -18.13 32.73 8.38
C GLU A 517 -18.05 33.21 9.84
N ASP A 518 -17.42 32.44 10.73
CA ASP A 518 -17.23 32.79 12.14
C ASP A 518 -16.00 33.70 12.39
N SER A 519 -15.09 33.83 11.41
CA SER A 519 -13.87 34.65 11.56
C SER A 519 -14.04 36.12 11.13
N ASP A 520 -15.15 36.45 10.47
CA ASP A 520 -15.43 37.77 9.90
C ASP A 520 -16.44 38.61 10.74
N GLN A 521 -16.85 38.16 11.93
CA GLN A 521 -17.91 38.82 12.72
C GLN A 521 -17.50 39.57 14.00
N ASP A 522 -16.22 39.63 14.38
CA ASP A 522 -15.81 40.34 15.63
C ASP A 522 -14.80 41.48 15.41
N MET A 523 -14.91 42.19 14.28
CA MET A 523 -14.21 43.46 14.07
C MET A 523 -15.21 44.51 13.59
N ASP A 524 -15.92 45.16 14.52
CA ASP A 524 -16.26 46.58 14.43
C ASP A 524 -16.89 47.09 15.76
N ASP A 525 -16.34 48.21 16.22
CA ASP A 525 -16.87 49.25 17.12
C ASP A 525 -17.23 48.91 18.58
N ASP A 526 -16.38 49.38 19.52
CA ASP A 526 -16.73 50.57 20.30
C ASP A 526 -15.50 51.12 21.07
N ASP A 527 -14.94 52.20 20.53
CA ASP A 527 -14.17 53.20 21.27
C ASP A 527 -15.16 54.01 22.14
N GLU A 528 -15.11 53.92 23.46
CA GLU A 528 -15.44 55.05 24.33
C GLU A 528 -14.61 54.99 25.64
N GLU A 529 -13.86 56.06 25.86
CA GLU A 529 -13.01 56.34 27.01
C GLU A 529 -13.83 56.43 28.31
N GLU A 530 -13.32 55.90 29.43
CA GLU A 530 -13.44 56.59 30.73
C GLU A 530 -12.35 56.12 31.71
N GLU A 531 -11.48 57.07 32.09
CA GLU A 531 -10.52 56.95 33.18
C GLU A 531 -11.25 56.91 34.54
N VAL A 532 -10.94 55.94 35.41
CA VAL A 532 -10.97 56.17 36.87
C VAL A 532 -9.90 55.28 37.55
N ASP A 533 -8.88 55.94 38.11
CA ASP A 533 -7.98 55.43 39.16
C ASP A 533 -8.77 55.05 40.43
N VAL A 534 -8.30 54.05 41.20
CA VAL A 534 -8.05 54.08 42.67
C VAL A 534 -7.70 52.67 43.21
N GLU A 535 -6.44 52.56 43.64
CA GLU A 535 -5.86 51.96 44.86
C GLU A 535 -6.20 50.53 45.39
N GLU A 536 -5.07 49.88 45.72
CA GLU A 536 -4.72 48.78 46.64
C GLU A 536 -5.71 48.37 47.76
N GLU A 537 -5.86 47.06 48.02
CA GLU A 537 -5.35 46.42 49.26
C GLU A 537 -5.53 44.89 49.31
N ASP A 538 -4.62 44.26 50.04
CA ASP A 538 -4.45 42.84 50.38
C ASP A 538 -5.67 42.12 50.98
N SER A 539 -5.78 40.80 50.77
CA SER A 539 -5.74 39.81 51.87
C SER A 539 -5.97 38.35 51.42
N MET A 540 -5.12 37.47 51.97
CA MET A 540 -5.22 36.01 51.95
C MET A 540 -6.28 35.48 52.92
N SER A 541 -6.98 34.37 52.61
CA SER A 541 -7.01 33.12 53.41
C SER A 541 -8.15 32.13 53.08
N LEU A 542 -7.73 30.89 52.81
CA LEU A 542 -8.20 29.54 53.22
C LEU A 542 -9.67 29.21 53.61
N ASP A 543 -10.12 28.11 52.97
CA ASP A 543 -10.78 26.90 53.50
C ASP A 543 -12.32 26.75 53.66
N ALA A 544 -12.80 25.71 52.93
CA ALA A 544 -13.64 24.57 53.37
C ALA A 544 -15.16 24.48 53.03
N ALA A 545 -15.45 23.41 52.27
CA ALA A 545 -16.53 22.39 52.41
C ALA A 545 -17.97 22.61 51.89
N SER A 546 -18.30 21.86 50.81
CA SER A 546 -19.44 20.93 50.54
C SER A 546 -20.84 21.15 51.17
N PRO A 547 -21.98 20.77 50.51
CA PRO A 547 -22.27 19.37 50.10
C PRO A 547 -23.09 19.12 48.79
N ALA A 548 -23.06 17.82 48.40
CA ALA A 548 -23.72 16.95 47.38
C ALA A 548 -25.27 17.08 47.12
N PRO A 549 -25.99 16.17 46.38
CA PRO A 549 -25.75 15.37 45.13
C PRO A 549 -26.98 15.24 44.14
N THR A 550 -26.79 14.45 43.05
CA THR A 550 -27.77 13.57 42.30
C THR A 550 -28.89 14.25 41.47
N GLU A 551 -29.42 13.74 40.35
CA GLU A 551 -29.54 12.44 39.68
C GLU A 551 -30.11 12.72 38.27
N VAL A 552 -29.71 12.05 37.19
CA VAL A 552 -30.55 11.94 35.98
C VAL A 552 -30.48 10.54 35.40
N THR A 553 -31.69 10.00 35.22
CA THR A 553 -32.11 8.69 34.77
C THR A 553 -32.19 8.57 33.24
N VAL A 554 -32.05 7.33 32.77
CA VAL A 554 -32.15 6.84 31.39
C VAL A 554 -33.56 6.30 31.12
N PRO A 555 -34.01 6.24 29.85
CA PRO A 555 -34.88 5.12 29.42
C PRO A 555 -34.48 4.48 28.05
N SER A 556 -34.15 3.17 28.07
CA SER A 556 -34.84 1.99 27.46
C SER A 556 -35.86 2.22 26.29
N VAL A 557 -36.08 1.41 25.23
CA VAL A 557 -35.63 0.07 24.74
C VAL A 557 -36.29 -0.28 23.37
N THR A 558 -35.51 -0.83 22.43
CA THR A 558 -35.74 -1.90 21.38
C THR A 558 -36.70 -1.84 20.17
N ARG A 559 -36.24 -2.59 19.12
CA ARG A 559 -36.91 -3.57 18.20
C ARG A 559 -37.31 -3.02 16.79
N GLU A 560 -37.02 -3.61 15.61
CA GLU A 560 -36.65 -4.96 15.10
C GLU A 560 -35.91 -4.87 13.74
N MET A 561 -34.91 -5.73 13.48
CA MET A 561 -34.87 -6.72 12.38
C MET A 561 -33.52 -7.48 12.36
N GLU A 562 -33.60 -8.73 12.81
CA GLU A 562 -32.81 -9.93 12.44
C GLU A 562 -32.71 -10.08 10.89
N GLN A 563 -31.79 -10.79 10.22
CA GLN A 563 -31.03 -12.02 10.50
C GLN A 563 -30.02 -12.24 9.34
N LEU A 564 -28.84 -12.78 9.60
CA LEU A 564 -28.16 -13.79 8.77
C LEU A 564 -27.08 -14.46 9.64
N GLU A 565 -27.42 -15.66 10.14
CA GLU A 565 -26.60 -16.53 10.99
C GLU A 565 -25.49 -17.23 10.19
N VAL A 566 -24.33 -17.40 10.82
CA VAL A 566 -23.40 -18.50 10.53
C VAL A 566 -23.33 -19.34 11.81
N GLU A 567 -23.64 -20.63 11.66
CA GLU A 567 -23.60 -21.64 12.72
C GLU A 567 -22.20 -21.74 13.33
N GLU A 568 -22.08 -21.44 14.62
CA GLU A 568 -21.02 -21.97 15.47
C GLU A 568 -21.61 -22.98 16.45
N SER A 569 -20.97 -24.14 16.48
CA SER A 569 -21.22 -25.27 17.37
C SER A 569 -21.31 -24.84 18.84
N GLU A 570 -22.31 -25.32 19.57
CA GLU A 570 -22.41 -25.10 21.01
C GLU A 570 -21.18 -25.62 21.77
N PRO A 571 -20.78 -24.90 22.83
CA PRO A 571 -20.40 -25.55 24.07
C PRO A 571 -21.27 -25.08 25.23
N SER A 572 -21.59 -26.08 26.05
CA SER A 572 -22.30 -26.07 27.33
C SER A 572 -22.04 -24.87 28.26
N ALA A 573 -23.14 -24.32 28.78
CA ALA A 573 -23.33 -23.76 30.12
C ALA A 573 -22.18 -22.94 30.74
N ASN A 574 -22.29 -21.60 30.67
CA ASN A 574 -21.77 -20.58 31.61
C ASN A 574 -20.65 -21.04 32.56
N ASP A 575 -19.42 -21.21 32.07
CA ASP A 575 -18.25 -21.25 32.93
C ASP A 575 -17.81 -19.81 33.20
N SER A 576 -18.21 -19.21 34.33
CA SER A 576 -17.81 -17.84 34.70
C SER A 576 -16.34 -17.73 35.15
N LYS A 577 -15.55 -18.77 34.90
CA LYS A 577 -14.14 -18.85 35.28
C LYS A 577 -13.26 -18.15 34.23
N PRO A 578 -12.21 -17.43 34.67
CA PRO A 578 -11.27 -16.79 33.75
C PRO A 578 -10.56 -17.79 32.84
N LEU A 579 -10.43 -17.46 31.55
CA LEU A 579 -9.71 -18.27 30.55
C LEU A 579 -8.28 -17.75 30.29
N PRO A 580 -7.31 -18.64 30.05
CA PRO A 580 -5.96 -18.27 29.65
C PRO A 580 -5.93 -17.71 28.23
N ARG A 581 -5.06 -16.71 28.00
CA ARG A 581 -4.87 -16.13 26.67
C ARG A 581 -3.77 -16.86 25.89
N PRO A 582 -3.80 -16.83 24.55
CA PRO A 582 -2.69 -17.28 23.72
C PRO A 582 -1.37 -16.59 24.10
N PHE A 583 -0.30 -17.37 24.19
CA PHE A 583 1.06 -16.97 24.57
C PHE A 583 1.22 -16.45 26.02
N GLU A 584 0.23 -16.66 26.89
CA GLU A 584 0.27 -16.23 28.31
C GLU A 584 0.90 -17.32 29.20
N SER A 585 1.94 -16.98 29.95
CA SER A 585 2.53 -17.94 30.90
C SER A 585 1.59 -18.21 32.09
N LEU A 586 1.67 -19.39 32.73
CA LEU A 586 0.87 -19.72 33.93
C LEU A 586 0.99 -18.63 35.03
N ARG A 587 2.16 -18.01 35.12
CA ARG A 587 2.43 -16.94 36.08
C ARG A 587 1.70 -15.64 35.71
N GLU A 588 1.68 -15.27 34.43
CA GLU A 588 0.96 -14.09 33.93
C GLU A 588 -0.55 -14.28 34.07
N PHE A 589 -1.05 -15.47 33.68
CA PHE A 589 -2.45 -15.85 33.80
C PHE A 589 -2.94 -15.68 35.24
N PHE A 590 -2.21 -16.24 36.21
CA PHE A 590 -2.58 -16.11 37.61
C PHE A 590 -2.45 -14.67 38.11
N THR A 591 -1.43 -13.92 37.69
CA THR A 591 -1.25 -12.53 38.15
C THR A 591 -2.43 -11.66 37.74
N ARG A 592 -2.89 -11.79 36.50
CA ARG A 592 -4.05 -11.07 35.96
C ARG A 592 -5.37 -11.50 36.62
N THR A 593 -5.54 -12.79 36.88
CA THR A 593 -6.82 -13.37 37.32
C THR A 593 -6.89 -13.65 38.83
N SER A 594 -5.83 -13.32 39.59
CA SER A 594 -5.73 -13.69 41.01
C SER A 594 -6.85 -13.15 41.89
N GLU A 595 -7.40 -11.97 41.59
CA GLU A 595 -8.53 -11.39 42.35
C GLU A 595 -9.86 -12.08 42.02
N GLU A 596 -10.05 -12.49 40.77
CA GLU A 596 -11.24 -13.20 40.30
C GLU A 596 -11.29 -14.62 40.86
N TRP A 597 -10.17 -15.33 40.85
CA TRP A 597 -10.06 -16.66 41.47
C TRP A 597 -10.25 -16.64 42.99
N GLN A 598 -9.80 -15.58 43.67
CA GLN A 598 -10.06 -15.40 45.09
C GLN A 598 -11.54 -15.16 45.38
N LYS A 599 -12.26 -14.39 44.55
CA LYS A 599 -13.71 -14.20 44.67
C LYS A 599 -14.47 -15.51 44.45
N ILE A 600 -14.14 -16.25 43.39
CA ILE A 600 -14.75 -17.56 43.09
C ILE A 600 -14.52 -18.54 44.24
N LEU A 601 -13.32 -18.54 44.84
CA LEU A 601 -13.00 -19.38 45.98
C LEU A 601 -13.83 -18.98 47.23
N ILE A 602 -13.97 -17.69 47.51
CA ILE A 602 -14.78 -17.17 48.62
C ILE A 602 -16.26 -17.52 48.43
N ASP A 603 -16.79 -17.35 47.22
CA ASP A 603 -18.18 -17.68 46.89
C ASP A 603 -18.43 -19.18 47.03
N THR A 604 -17.49 -20.02 46.55
CA THR A 604 -17.57 -21.49 46.72
C THR A 604 -17.52 -21.92 48.19
N ILE A 605 -16.75 -21.22 49.04
CA ILE A 605 -16.66 -21.49 50.47
C ILE A 605 -17.97 -21.08 51.18
N ASN A 606 -18.52 -19.93 50.82
CA ASN A 606 -19.78 -19.41 51.34
C ASN A 606 -20.96 -20.33 50.96
N GLU A 607 -21.02 -20.81 49.72
CA GLU A 607 -22.05 -21.74 49.25
C GLU A 607 -21.98 -23.11 49.94
N LYS A 608 -20.77 -23.58 50.28
CA LYS A 608 -20.58 -24.86 50.96
C LYS A 608 -20.79 -24.78 52.47
N GLY A 609 -21.03 -23.59 53.03
CA GLY A 609 -21.33 -23.38 54.46
C GLY A 609 -20.19 -23.81 55.40
N ILE A 610 -18.95 -23.73 54.93
CA ILE A 610 -17.77 -24.16 55.67
C ILE A 610 -17.07 -22.91 56.22
N GLU A 611 -17.24 -22.61 57.52
CA GLU A 611 -16.44 -21.59 58.20
C GLU A 611 -15.01 -22.10 58.40
N ILE A 612 -14.06 -21.59 57.62
CA ILE A 612 -12.64 -21.76 57.90
C ILE A 612 -12.00 -20.38 57.95
N GLU A 613 -11.42 -20.02 59.09
CA GLU A 613 -10.49 -18.90 59.24
C GLU A 613 -9.17 -19.23 58.49
N LYS A 614 -9.21 -19.29 57.16
CA LYS A 614 -7.98 -19.44 56.35
C LYS A 614 -7.26 -18.10 56.30
N ASN A 615 -5.96 -18.13 56.58
CA ASN A 615 -5.10 -16.97 56.45
C ASN A 615 -5.01 -16.54 54.96
N VAL A 616 -4.82 -15.25 54.67
CA VAL A 616 -4.74 -14.68 53.31
C VAL A 616 -3.74 -15.44 52.41
N LYS A 617 -2.67 -15.98 52.99
CA LYS A 617 -1.68 -16.79 52.27
C LYS A 617 -2.21 -18.16 51.80
N GLU A 618 -3.13 -18.76 52.54
CA GLU A 618 -3.72 -20.05 52.19
C GLU A 618 -4.81 -19.89 51.13
N LEU A 619 -5.61 -18.83 51.21
CA LEU A 619 -6.59 -18.48 50.17
C LEU A 619 -5.91 -18.20 48.82
N ARG A 620 -4.78 -17.49 48.83
CA ARG A 620 -4.01 -17.24 47.60
C ARG A 620 -3.38 -18.50 47.02
N LYS A 621 -3.00 -19.46 47.87
CA LYS A 621 -2.47 -20.76 47.44
C LYS A 621 -3.56 -21.64 46.82
N ASP A 622 -4.73 -21.68 47.44
CA ASP A 622 -5.86 -22.46 46.93
C ASP A 622 -6.41 -21.85 45.62
N ALA A 623 -6.46 -20.52 45.52
CA ALA A 623 -6.79 -19.81 44.28
C ALA A 623 -5.76 -20.08 43.16
N PHE A 624 -4.46 -20.20 43.50
CA PHE A 624 -3.43 -20.56 42.54
C PHE A 624 -3.62 -21.97 41.99
N ASN A 625 -3.94 -22.95 42.85
CA ASN A 625 -4.17 -24.32 42.41
C ASN A 625 -5.38 -24.43 41.46
N MET A 626 -6.46 -23.68 41.73
CA MET A 626 -7.65 -23.64 40.84
C MET A 626 -7.34 -22.99 39.48
N ALA A 627 -6.52 -21.94 39.48
CA ALA A 627 -6.05 -21.32 38.24
C ALA A 627 -5.10 -22.24 37.46
N GLU A 628 -4.21 -22.97 38.15
CA GLU A 628 -3.29 -23.93 37.53
C GLU A 628 -4.04 -25.07 36.85
N GLU A 629 -5.05 -25.66 37.52
CA GLU A 629 -5.90 -26.70 36.94
C GLU A 629 -6.60 -26.21 35.68
N LYS A 630 -7.24 -25.03 35.73
CA LYS A 630 -7.92 -24.45 34.56
C LYS A 630 -6.96 -24.10 33.42
N TRP A 631 -5.73 -23.67 33.75
CA TRP A 631 -4.70 -23.36 32.77
C TRP A 631 -4.24 -24.62 32.02
N TRP A 632 -4.07 -25.74 32.72
CA TRP A 632 -3.74 -27.02 32.09
C TRP A 632 -4.90 -27.60 31.29
N ASP A 633 -6.14 -27.51 31.80
CA ASP A 633 -7.34 -27.98 31.11
C ASP A 633 -7.58 -27.24 29.78
N SER A 634 -7.24 -25.95 29.73
CA SER A 634 -7.45 -25.12 28.53
C SER A 634 -6.20 -25.07 27.62
N ARG A 635 -5.11 -25.77 27.97
CA ARG A 635 -3.82 -25.63 27.26
C ARG A 635 -3.86 -26.20 25.84
N GLU A 636 -4.60 -27.27 25.61
CA GLU A 636 -4.73 -27.88 24.28
C GLU A 636 -5.47 -26.95 23.30
N GLU A 637 -6.55 -26.31 23.75
CA GLU A 637 -7.30 -25.31 22.98
C GLU A 637 -6.49 -24.02 22.74
N VAL A 638 -5.80 -23.53 23.77
CA VAL A 638 -4.93 -22.37 23.63
C VAL A 638 -3.73 -22.64 22.72
N MET A 639 -3.16 -23.85 22.73
CA MET A 639 -2.09 -24.22 21.79
C MET A 639 -2.59 -24.28 20.34
N ALA A 640 -3.81 -24.76 20.11
CA ALA A 640 -4.39 -24.71 18.77
C ALA A 640 -4.56 -23.26 18.26
N LEU A 641 -4.97 -22.35 19.15
CA LEU A 641 -5.06 -20.91 18.85
C LEU A 641 -3.68 -20.24 18.71
N GLU A 642 -2.67 -20.68 19.46
CA GLU A 642 -1.28 -20.23 19.33
C GLU A 642 -0.70 -20.68 17.99
N ASP A 643 -0.92 -21.93 17.58
CA ASP A 643 -0.48 -22.48 16.29
C ASP A 643 -1.18 -21.78 15.12
N GLU A 644 -2.48 -21.47 15.23
CA GLU A 644 -3.22 -20.70 14.23
C GLU A 644 -2.71 -19.25 14.14
N GLN A 645 -2.41 -18.63 15.29
CA GLN A 645 -1.82 -17.28 15.35
C GLN A 645 -0.38 -17.26 14.85
N GLU A 646 0.42 -18.29 15.12
CA GLU A 646 1.79 -18.43 14.62
C GLU A 646 1.79 -18.70 13.11
N ALA A 647 0.85 -19.51 12.61
CA ALA A 647 0.58 -19.68 11.18
C ALA A 647 0.11 -18.36 10.53
N ALA A 648 -0.60 -17.51 11.27
CA ALA A 648 -0.93 -16.13 10.90
C ALA A 648 0.23 -15.13 11.13
N GLY A 649 1.40 -15.58 11.61
CA GLY A 649 2.62 -14.78 11.80
C GLY A 649 2.66 -13.92 13.07
N ILE A 650 1.75 -14.15 14.02
CA ILE A 650 1.68 -13.51 15.33
C ILE A 650 2.49 -14.35 16.31
N GLY A 651 3.62 -13.81 16.79
CA GLY A 651 4.46 -14.44 17.80
C GLY A 651 4.19 -13.92 19.22
N GLU A 652 4.96 -14.43 20.18
CA GLU A 652 4.87 -14.17 21.63
C GLU A 652 4.53 -12.71 21.99
N VAL A 653 3.37 -12.53 22.61
CA VAL A 653 2.86 -11.23 23.05
C VAL A 653 3.59 -10.82 24.33
N VAL A 654 4.69 -10.10 24.20
CA VAL A 654 5.42 -9.59 25.37
C VAL A 654 4.62 -8.45 26.02
N SER A 655 4.04 -8.72 27.19
CA SER A 655 3.35 -7.72 28.01
C SER A 655 4.35 -6.70 28.56
N MET A 656 3.93 -5.43 28.67
CA MET A 656 4.76 -4.33 29.21
C MET A 656 5.14 -4.50 30.69
N ALA A 657 4.54 -5.44 31.42
CA ALA A 657 4.85 -5.68 32.83
C ALA A 657 6.15 -6.48 33.02
N ASP A 658 6.49 -7.38 32.10
CA ASP A 658 7.61 -8.33 32.28
C ASP A 658 9.00 -7.72 32.01
N ARG A 659 9.05 -6.50 31.48
CA ARG A 659 10.31 -5.78 31.24
C ARG A 659 10.75 -4.92 32.42
N ALA A 660 9.86 -4.61 33.36
CA ALA A 660 10.21 -3.84 34.56
C ALA A 660 10.92 -4.69 35.63
N ASP A 661 10.56 -5.98 35.74
CA ASP A 661 11.11 -6.86 36.78
C ASP A 661 12.41 -7.58 36.38
N ASN A 662 12.76 -7.60 35.09
CA ASN A 662 13.94 -8.34 34.59
C ASN A 662 15.23 -7.48 34.46
N MET A 663 15.21 -6.22 34.92
CA MET A 663 16.43 -5.38 35.08
C MET A 663 17.06 -5.50 36.48
N GLY A 664 16.69 -6.53 37.25
CA GLY A 664 17.08 -6.71 38.65
C GLY A 664 17.72 -8.05 38.99
N GLY A 665 18.56 -8.65 38.15
CA GLY A 665 19.38 -9.76 38.62
C GLY A 665 20.00 -10.67 37.57
N ALA A 666 21.32 -10.55 37.38
CA ALA A 666 22.28 -11.63 37.63
C ALA A 666 23.56 -11.42 36.80
N GLY A 667 24.56 -10.81 37.44
CA GLY A 667 25.93 -11.22 37.16
C GLY A 667 26.22 -12.56 37.84
N ARG A 668 26.66 -13.56 37.08
CA ARG A 668 27.78 -14.48 37.37
C ARG A 668 27.69 -15.74 36.49
N ARG A 669 28.81 -15.99 35.77
CA ARG A 669 29.48 -17.28 35.48
C ARG A 669 28.56 -18.47 35.13
N ARG A 670 28.75 -19.15 34.00
CA ARG A 670 30.02 -19.70 33.49
C ARG A 670 29.82 -20.12 32.04
#